data_AF-A0A2D9KXK2-F1
#
_entry.id   AF-A0A2D9KXK2-F1
#
_cell.length_a   1.000
_cell.length_b   1.000
_cell.length_c   1.000
_cell.angle_alpha   90.00
_cell.angle_beta   90.00
_cell.angle_gamma   90.00
#
_symmetry.space_group_name_H-M   'P 1'
#
loop_
_entity.id
_entity.type
_entity.pdbx_description
1 polymer ?
#
loop_
_entity_poly.entity_id
_entity_poly.type
_entity_poly.pdbx_seq_one_letter_code
_entity_poly.pdbx_strand_id
1 'polypeptide(L)'
;MGMIEAKAESVNEASSEQLSAIHNACALIAPSWPLDRFIAVNALWECRHHPIELVSARLAALADVKTTLSADELLTRYDKGEISDSSLTTAAKAYKTTTDIESLKAGLKQPGPDVWLSIAEIADLSRDHHKMRWQDETVHQISQFCGEFINQHPDNLESLYSRWLDFTTHDYGMSLLMGEKHLRQAFLDLPGDFESLFAEVAAEFELGPYELELYAHMLLLSINGWASYFSWQRWEKTLLGQESQYVESLLAIRMAWDLIVWRQLKNKETKTDFRTLKARWVQQKFQINELIDEHVEHLRFFWVWTHAAELEYQKKLHKILKTPARPGQATPVLQAAFCIDVRSERFRRSLENQSQAIQTIGFAGFYGLPISYQPADTPTVRPQLPGLVAPAIKVSEKKARQDQLHNLYTLSHWKSWGNSSVSAFTMVETVGWTYAFKLLKDNFLRKKKENLIDSLSHHHDWELLSQDQPLSLEDKTSLVSGVLKGMGLTRQFAPTVLLLGHGSETRNNLHASGLDCGACGGQTGEVNVRVLASLLNDASIRQKLEEEGIQIPKKTRFVAGLHNTTTDEVSCFGEIDTDIEAWLKQASNATRRERAATMEAGLQELDDKKLEKALSNRARDWSEVRPEWGLANNAVFIVAPRDRTRALPLDGRAFLHDYDWHQDPDAALLEQIMTAPMVVTHWINMQYNLSVVDNDFFGSGNKLLHNAVNQHIGVFEGNGGDLRIGLPFQSIHDGNEWRHQPLRLCVYIAAPKAAIENVIASHETVRQLVDNNWLFLFCWNDDNSIERYRPDYWELV
;
A
#
# COMPACT_ATOMS: atom_id res chain seq x y z
N MET A 1 35.82 10.06 53.92
CA MET A 1 35.49 11.48 53.67
C MET A 1 36.38 11.96 52.55
N GLY A 2 35.95 11.67 51.32
CA GLY A 2 36.60 12.07 50.08
C GLY A 2 35.47 12.25 49.08
N MET A 3 35.15 13.51 48.80
CA MET A 3 34.08 13.92 47.90
C MET A 3 34.40 13.38 46.50
N ILE A 4 33.51 12.55 45.96
CA ILE A 4 33.42 12.32 44.52
C ILE A 4 32.64 13.53 44.01
N GLU A 5 33.35 14.52 43.49
CA GLU A 5 32.76 15.60 42.72
C GLU A 5 32.09 14.99 41.49
N ALA A 6 30.77 15.09 41.44
CA ALA A 6 30.02 14.87 40.22
C ALA A 6 30.49 15.90 39.18
N LYS A 7 31.16 15.44 38.13
CA LYS A 7 31.29 16.22 36.90
C LYS A 7 29.88 16.50 36.41
N ALA A 8 29.44 17.75 36.51
CA ALA A 8 28.36 18.26 35.68
C ALA A 8 28.89 18.30 34.24
N GLU A 9 28.69 17.20 33.50
CA GLU A 9 28.83 17.23 32.05
C GLU A 9 27.73 18.13 31.51
N SER A 10 28.13 19.16 30.75
CA SER A 10 27.20 19.97 29.98
C SER A 10 26.49 19.03 29.00
N VAL A 11 25.22 18.71 29.26
CA VAL A 11 24.37 18.02 28.29
C VAL A 11 24.37 18.89 27.04
N ASN A 12 24.98 18.40 25.97
CA ASN A 12 25.02 19.11 24.70
C ASN A 12 23.62 18.92 24.10
N GLU A 13 22.75 19.91 24.24
CA GLU A 13 21.40 19.84 23.67
C GLU A 13 21.44 20.11 22.16
N ALA A 14 20.64 19.39 21.39
CA ALA A 14 20.53 19.62 19.95
C ALA A 14 19.92 21.01 19.71
N SER A 15 20.50 21.77 18.77
CA SER A 15 19.92 23.05 18.38
C SER A 15 18.54 22.86 17.72
N SER A 16 17.70 23.89 17.77
CA SER A 16 16.37 23.85 17.12
C SER A 16 16.45 23.57 15.62
N GLU A 17 17.50 24.03 14.94
CA GLU A 17 17.70 23.76 13.50
C GLU A 17 18.06 22.29 13.25
N GLN A 18 18.86 21.67 14.13
CA GLN A 18 19.20 20.26 14.05
C GLN A 18 17.97 19.37 14.32
N LEU A 19 17.16 19.70 15.33
CA LEU A 19 15.92 18.97 15.60
C LEU A 19 14.92 19.09 14.44
N SER A 20 14.83 20.27 13.82
CA SER A 20 14.00 20.45 12.61
C SER A 20 14.50 19.59 11.44
N ALA A 21 15.81 19.50 11.22
CA ALA A 21 16.40 18.65 10.19
C ALA A 21 16.10 17.16 10.42
N ILE A 22 16.21 16.70 11.68
CA ILE A 22 15.84 15.33 12.06
C ILE A 22 14.35 15.07 11.81
N HIS A 23 13.49 15.99 12.25
CA HIS A 23 12.05 15.85 12.06
C HIS A 23 11.67 15.81 10.57
N ASN A 24 12.27 16.67 9.74
CA ASN A 24 12.08 16.66 8.30
C ASN A 24 12.48 15.30 7.69
N ALA A 25 13.63 14.76 8.06
CA ALA A 25 14.07 13.45 7.58
C ALA A 25 13.10 12.33 8.00
N CYS A 26 12.66 12.33 9.25
CA CYS A 26 11.67 11.37 9.75
C CYS A 26 10.30 11.52 9.06
N ALA A 27 9.93 12.73 8.63
CA ALA A 27 8.69 12.99 7.90
C ALA A 27 8.72 12.44 6.46
N LEU A 28 9.90 12.16 5.87
CA LEU A 28 10.02 11.62 4.50
C LEU A 28 9.71 10.12 4.39
N ILE A 29 9.60 9.40 5.51
CA ILE A 29 9.33 7.95 5.50
C ILE A 29 7.83 7.69 5.42
N ALA A 30 7.40 7.03 4.33
CA ALA A 30 6.01 6.65 4.13
C ALA A 30 5.57 5.52 5.09
N PRO A 31 4.31 5.52 5.56
CA PRO A 31 3.80 4.45 6.41
C PRO A 31 3.57 3.14 5.64
N SER A 32 3.87 2.01 6.28
CA SER A 32 3.49 0.67 5.80
C SER A 32 2.67 -0.08 6.85
N TRP A 33 1.47 -0.51 6.46
CA TRP A 33 0.54 -1.21 7.34
C TRP A 33 1.01 -2.65 7.63
N PRO A 34 0.68 -3.21 8.80
CA PRO A 34 0.99 -4.59 9.14
C PRO A 34 0.25 -5.58 8.23
N LEU A 35 0.76 -6.81 8.13
CA LEU A 35 0.27 -7.85 7.22
C LEU A 35 -1.24 -8.11 7.29
N ASP A 36 -1.83 -8.07 8.48
CA ASP A 36 -3.26 -8.31 8.69
C ASP A 36 -4.15 -7.13 8.26
N ARG A 37 -3.55 -5.96 8.05
CA ARG A 37 -4.20 -4.73 7.58
C ARG A 37 -3.50 -4.15 6.34
N PHE A 38 -2.71 -4.96 5.65
CA PHE A 38 -1.84 -4.48 4.60
C PHE A 38 -2.66 -3.88 3.46
N ILE A 39 -2.31 -2.65 3.09
CA ILE A 39 -2.83 -1.93 1.94
C ILE A 39 -1.66 -1.43 1.11
N ALA A 40 -1.84 -1.41 -0.21
CA ALA A 40 -0.81 -0.91 -1.13
C ALA A 40 -0.73 0.62 -1.06
N VAL A 41 0.44 1.15 -0.72
CA VAL A 41 0.69 2.60 -0.52
C VAL A 41 1.89 3.04 -1.35
N ASN A 42 1.88 4.28 -1.84
CA ASN A 42 3.06 4.84 -2.47
C ASN A 42 4.19 4.93 -1.42
N ALA A 43 5.22 4.10 -1.53
CA ALA A 43 6.35 4.11 -0.58
C ALA A 43 7.15 5.42 -0.61
N LEU A 44 6.88 6.29 -1.59
CA LEU A 44 7.45 7.64 -1.72
C LEU A 44 6.42 8.74 -1.41
N TRP A 45 5.31 8.41 -0.76
CA TRP A 45 4.18 9.31 -0.55
C TRP A 45 4.56 10.64 0.10
N GLU A 46 5.47 10.63 1.08
CA GLU A 46 5.86 11.84 1.80
C GLU A 46 6.81 12.74 1.00
N CYS A 47 7.36 12.25 -0.11
CA CYS A 47 8.20 13.02 -1.02
C CYS A 47 7.40 13.73 -2.14
N ARG A 48 6.06 13.61 -2.15
CA ARG A 48 5.18 14.12 -3.23
C ARG A 48 5.29 15.61 -3.52
N HIS A 49 5.78 16.39 -2.57
CA HIS A 49 6.01 17.83 -2.69
C HIS A 49 7.17 18.18 -3.65
N HIS A 50 8.00 17.19 -4.04
CA HIS A 50 9.02 17.32 -5.07
C HIS A 50 8.65 16.55 -6.35
N PRO A 51 9.18 16.97 -7.53
CA PRO A 51 9.12 16.19 -8.77
C PRO A 51 9.64 14.77 -8.56
N ILE A 52 8.91 13.77 -9.06
CA ILE A 52 9.28 12.35 -8.92
C ILE A 52 10.70 12.06 -9.43
N GLU A 53 11.15 12.77 -10.46
CA GLU A 53 12.51 12.63 -11.01
C GLU A 53 13.59 13.07 -10.03
N LEU A 54 13.35 14.15 -9.28
CA LEU A 54 14.28 14.63 -8.26
C LEU A 54 14.30 13.69 -7.05
N VAL A 55 13.14 13.20 -6.63
CA VAL A 55 13.03 12.20 -5.56
C VAL A 55 13.81 10.95 -5.92
N SER A 56 13.69 10.51 -7.18
CA SER A 56 14.44 9.35 -7.69
C SER A 56 15.94 9.54 -7.61
N ALA A 57 16.46 10.69 -8.05
CA ALA A 57 17.88 10.99 -7.98
C ALA A 57 18.39 11.09 -6.55
N ARG A 58 17.63 11.71 -5.64
CA ARG A 58 17.97 11.77 -4.22
C ARG A 58 18.06 10.37 -3.63
N LEU A 59 17.07 9.51 -3.86
CA LEU A 59 17.06 8.15 -3.28
C LEU A 59 18.12 7.23 -3.89
N ALA A 60 18.40 7.36 -5.19
CA ALA A 60 19.51 6.67 -5.84
C ALA A 60 20.85 7.10 -5.21
N ALA A 61 21.07 8.40 -5.00
CA ALA A 61 22.28 8.92 -4.37
C ALA A 61 22.42 8.48 -2.90
N LEU A 62 21.33 8.41 -2.14
CA LEU A 62 21.36 8.09 -0.70
C LEU A 62 21.36 6.59 -0.41
N ALA A 63 20.75 5.76 -1.24
CA ALA A 63 20.49 4.35 -0.89
C ALA A 63 20.50 3.39 -2.09
N ASP A 64 21.02 3.80 -3.25
CA ASP A 64 21.04 3.00 -4.50
C ASP A 64 19.65 2.49 -4.94
N VAL A 65 18.60 3.24 -4.60
CA VAL A 65 17.21 2.85 -4.83
C VAL A 65 16.81 3.10 -6.28
N LYS A 66 16.17 2.10 -6.91
CA LYS A 66 15.66 2.22 -8.27
C LYS A 66 14.19 2.63 -8.28
N THR A 67 13.85 3.58 -9.15
CA THR A 67 12.45 4.04 -9.36
C THR A 67 11.97 3.87 -10.80
N THR A 68 12.83 3.36 -11.67
CA THR A 68 12.56 3.06 -13.08
C THR A 68 13.02 1.64 -13.40
N LEU A 69 12.48 1.07 -14.48
CA LEU A 69 12.99 -0.20 -15.02
C LEU A 69 14.47 -0.10 -15.39
N SER A 70 15.16 -1.24 -15.39
CA SER A 70 16.55 -1.33 -15.83
C SER A 70 16.70 -1.01 -17.32
N ALA A 71 17.92 -0.68 -17.74
CA ALA A 71 18.24 -0.40 -19.13
C ALA A 71 17.86 -1.59 -20.04
N ASP A 72 18.15 -2.82 -19.62
CA ASP A 72 17.86 -4.04 -20.38
C ASP A 72 16.35 -4.27 -20.54
N GLU A 73 15.56 -4.01 -19.49
CA GLU A 73 14.11 -4.13 -19.57
C GLU A 73 13.49 -3.07 -20.49
N LEU A 74 13.97 -1.82 -20.42
CA LEU A 74 13.51 -0.73 -21.29
C LEU A 74 13.86 -1.01 -22.77
N LEU A 75 15.07 -1.48 -23.05
CA LEU A 75 15.50 -1.86 -24.40
C LEU A 75 14.71 -3.08 -24.91
N THR A 76 14.49 -4.09 -24.07
CA THR A 76 13.67 -5.26 -24.43
C THR A 76 12.24 -4.85 -24.81
N ARG A 77 11.65 -3.91 -24.07
CA ARG A 77 10.32 -3.37 -24.39
C ARG A 77 10.28 -2.62 -25.71
N TYR A 78 11.33 -1.85 -25.99
CA TYR A 78 11.49 -1.19 -27.28
C TYR A 78 11.61 -2.21 -28.42
N ASP A 79 12.40 -3.26 -28.25
CA ASP A 79 12.53 -4.33 -29.26
C ASP A 79 11.22 -5.11 -29.46
N LYS A 80 10.39 -5.25 -28.42
CA LYS A 80 9.02 -5.80 -28.50
C LYS A 80 8.01 -4.83 -29.14
N GLY A 81 8.39 -3.59 -29.44
CA GLY A 81 7.50 -2.56 -30.00
C GLY A 81 6.53 -1.94 -28.98
N GLU A 82 6.79 -2.12 -27.69
CA GLU A 82 6.02 -1.49 -26.60
C GLU A 82 6.41 -0.03 -26.38
N ILE A 83 7.60 0.37 -26.88
CA ILE A 83 8.09 1.75 -26.93
C ILE A 83 8.43 2.06 -28.39
N SER A 84 7.97 3.21 -28.91
CA SER A 84 8.24 3.62 -30.30
C SER A 84 9.18 4.82 -30.38
N ASP A 85 9.89 4.97 -31.51
CA ASP A 85 10.73 6.14 -31.82
C ASP A 85 9.95 7.47 -31.70
N SER A 86 8.67 7.45 -32.11
CA SER A 86 7.79 8.62 -32.00
C SER A 86 7.57 9.01 -30.53
N SER A 87 7.30 8.03 -29.66
CA SER A 87 7.11 8.31 -28.23
C SER A 87 8.42 8.71 -27.54
N LEU A 88 9.54 8.10 -27.92
CA LEU A 88 10.87 8.51 -27.42
C LEU A 88 11.18 9.97 -27.81
N THR A 89 10.92 10.34 -29.06
CA THR A 89 11.12 11.71 -29.53
C THR A 89 10.25 12.72 -28.75
N THR A 90 8.99 12.38 -28.50
CA THR A 90 8.07 13.24 -27.73
C THR A 90 8.51 13.36 -26.27
N ALA A 91 8.86 12.24 -25.63
CA ALA A 91 9.36 12.22 -24.26
C ALA A 91 10.68 12.99 -24.12
N ALA A 92 11.63 12.80 -25.04
CA ALA A 92 12.91 13.50 -25.05
C ALA A 92 12.76 15.02 -25.11
N LYS A 93 11.80 15.52 -25.90
CA LYS A 93 11.45 16.96 -25.93
C LYS A 93 10.92 17.45 -24.58
N ALA A 94 10.07 16.66 -23.92
CA ALA A 94 9.54 17.01 -22.61
C ALA A 94 10.64 17.11 -21.55
N TYR A 95 11.65 16.24 -21.62
CA TYR A 95 12.84 16.26 -20.74
C TYR A 95 13.99 17.13 -21.25
N LYS A 96 13.77 17.92 -22.32
CA LYS A 96 14.76 18.85 -22.90
C LYS A 96 16.12 18.19 -23.22
N THR A 97 16.09 16.96 -23.72
CA THR A 97 17.30 16.22 -24.13
C THR A 97 17.32 15.95 -25.64
N THR A 98 18.38 15.27 -26.11
CA THR A 98 18.52 14.87 -27.51
C THR A 98 17.36 13.99 -27.97
N THR A 99 16.86 14.25 -29.17
CA THR A 99 15.83 13.42 -29.83
C THR A 99 16.43 12.30 -30.70
N ASP A 100 17.76 12.20 -30.76
CA ASP A 100 18.43 11.14 -31.49
C ASP A 100 18.33 9.80 -30.74
N ILE A 101 17.71 8.80 -31.37
CA ILE A 101 17.40 7.51 -30.73
C ILE A 101 18.64 6.74 -30.32
N GLU A 102 19.71 6.78 -31.13
CA GLU A 102 20.96 6.08 -30.80
C GLU A 102 21.67 6.74 -29.61
N SER A 103 21.62 8.06 -29.50
CA SER A 103 22.09 8.80 -28.33
C SER A 103 21.27 8.46 -27.07
N LEU A 104 19.94 8.32 -27.19
CA LEU A 104 19.08 7.89 -26.08
C LEU A 104 19.38 6.46 -25.61
N LYS A 105 19.69 5.54 -26.54
CA LYS A 105 20.14 4.17 -26.22
C LYS A 105 21.52 4.19 -25.56
N ALA A 106 22.44 5.03 -26.04
CA ALA A 106 23.76 5.18 -25.46
C ALA A 106 23.69 5.73 -24.04
N GLY A 107 22.77 6.66 -23.76
CA GLY A 107 22.52 7.22 -22.42
C GLY A 107 22.17 6.15 -21.39
N LEU A 108 21.30 5.20 -21.71
CA LEU A 108 20.95 4.08 -20.83
C LEU A 108 22.12 3.14 -20.51
N LYS A 109 23.16 3.12 -21.35
CA LYS A 109 24.32 2.23 -21.22
C LYS A 109 25.49 2.88 -20.49
N GLN A 110 25.38 4.15 -20.11
CA GLN A 110 26.41 4.82 -19.33
C GLN A 110 26.48 4.21 -17.93
N PRO A 111 27.67 4.10 -17.32
CA PRO A 111 27.76 3.72 -15.92
C PRO A 111 27.01 4.73 -15.04
N GLY A 112 26.35 4.22 -14.00
CA GLY A 112 25.71 5.08 -13.00
C GLY A 112 26.74 5.82 -12.13
N PRO A 113 26.36 6.94 -11.51
CA PRO A 113 27.17 7.60 -10.49
C PRO A 113 27.37 6.72 -9.25
N ASP A 114 28.31 7.11 -8.38
CA ASP A 114 28.50 6.46 -7.08
C ASP A 114 27.29 6.70 -6.14
N VAL A 115 27.35 6.14 -4.94
CA VAL A 115 26.34 6.31 -3.88
C VAL A 115 26.96 6.83 -2.59
N TRP A 116 26.17 7.55 -1.80
CA TRP A 116 26.59 8.02 -0.50
C TRP A 116 26.62 6.86 0.49
N LEU A 117 27.66 6.80 1.31
CA LEU A 117 27.89 5.71 2.27
C LEU A 117 27.81 6.23 3.69
N SER A 118 27.12 5.48 4.55
CA SER A 118 27.09 5.70 6.00
C SER A 118 28.46 5.47 6.65
N ILE A 119 28.62 5.93 7.89
CA ILE A 119 29.85 5.68 8.66
C ILE A 119 30.15 4.18 8.80
N ALA A 120 29.13 3.36 9.06
CA ALA A 120 29.27 1.90 9.10
C ALA A 120 29.76 1.32 7.76
N GLU A 121 29.18 1.74 6.64
CA GLU A 121 29.57 1.25 5.31
C GLU A 121 30.98 1.69 4.91
N ILE A 122 31.35 2.95 5.19
CA ILE A 122 32.72 3.43 4.97
C ILE A 122 33.72 2.60 5.80
N ALA A 123 33.38 2.28 7.06
CA ALA A 123 34.22 1.44 7.91
C ALA A 123 34.40 0.03 7.31
N ASP A 124 33.32 -0.55 6.79
CA ASP A 124 33.31 -1.89 6.22
C ASP A 124 34.17 -2.03 4.96
N LEU A 125 34.43 -0.95 4.21
CA LEU A 125 35.34 -0.96 3.05
C LEU A 125 36.79 -1.38 3.40
N SER A 126 37.20 -1.15 4.64
CA SER A 126 38.55 -1.48 5.14
C SER A 126 38.56 -2.67 6.09
N ARG A 127 37.40 -3.27 6.34
CA ARG A 127 37.22 -4.34 7.32
C ARG A 127 37.64 -5.69 6.74
N ASP A 128 38.21 -6.54 7.60
CA ASP A 128 38.57 -7.91 7.24
C ASP A 128 37.31 -8.70 6.83
N HIS A 129 37.35 -9.32 5.66
CA HIS A 129 36.27 -10.16 5.10
C HIS A 129 35.88 -11.36 5.97
N HIS A 130 36.72 -11.79 6.91
CA HIS A 130 36.37 -12.82 7.90
C HIS A 130 35.56 -12.28 9.08
N LYS A 131 35.46 -10.96 9.24
CA LYS A 131 34.65 -10.33 10.28
C LYS A 131 33.29 -9.96 9.74
N MET A 132 32.29 -10.02 10.61
CA MET A 132 30.95 -9.53 10.30
C MET A 132 30.96 -8.03 10.03
N ARG A 133 30.30 -7.60 8.94
CA ARG A 133 30.15 -6.19 8.55
C ARG A 133 29.34 -5.42 9.60
N TRP A 134 29.71 -4.17 9.85
CA TRP A 134 28.99 -3.30 10.76
C TRP A 134 27.57 -3.03 10.30
N GLN A 135 27.39 -2.76 9.01
CA GLN A 135 26.07 -2.46 8.46
C GLN A 135 25.10 -3.64 8.64
N ASP A 136 25.54 -4.86 8.31
CA ASP A 136 24.70 -6.06 8.43
C ASP A 136 24.30 -6.34 9.88
N GLU A 137 25.27 -6.27 10.80
CA GLU A 137 24.99 -6.53 12.21
C GLU A 137 24.10 -5.43 12.81
N THR A 138 24.31 -4.17 12.43
CA THR A 138 23.48 -3.05 12.87
C THR A 138 22.02 -3.28 12.50
N VAL A 139 21.76 -3.58 11.23
CA VAL A 139 20.40 -3.88 10.75
C VAL A 139 19.84 -5.12 11.46
N HIS A 140 20.63 -6.18 11.61
CA HIS A 140 20.19 -7.41 12.27
C HIS A 140 19.78 -7.16 13.74
N GLN A 141 20.60 -6.48 14.52
CA GLN A 141 20.34 -6.18 15.93
C GLN A 141 19.14 -5.26 16.12
N ILE A 142 19.01 -4.23 15.27
CA ILE A 142 17.84 -3.35 15.27
C ILE A 142 16.58 -4.17 14.98
N SER A 143 16.61 -5.03 13.96
CA SER A 143 15.47 -5.85 13.58
C SER A 143 15.04 -6.84 14.66
N GLN A 144 15.99 -7.52 15.29
CA GLN A 144 15.69 -8.43 16.40
C GLN A 144 15.09 -7.70 17.59
N PHE A 145 15.68 -6.56 17.96
CA PHE A 145 15.17 -5.73 19.05
C PHE A 145 13.76 -5.21 18.74
N CYS A 146 13.53 -4.63 17.57
CA CYS A 146 12.21 -4.10 17.20
C CYS A 146 11.14 -5.20 17.20
N GLY A 147 11.46 -6.38 16.65
CA GLY A 147 10.58 -7.54 16.69
C GLY A 147 10.19 -7.93 18.11
N GLU A 148 11.16 -8.05 19.02
CA GLU A 148 10.88 -8.42 20.41
C GLU A 148 10.18 -7.30 21.19
N PHE A 149 10.59 -6.05 20.99
CA PHE A 149 10.07 -4.87 21.68
C PHE A 149 8.56 -4.71 21.45
N ILE A 150 8.10 -4.82 20.20
CA ILE A 150 6.68 -4.67 19.87
C ILE A 150 5.84 -5.81 20.47
N ASN A 151 6.42 -7.02 20.56
CA ASN A 151 5.75 -8.16 21.19
C ASN A 151 5.55 -7.93 22.70
N GLN A 152 6.54 -7.36 23.38
CA GLN A 152 6.51 -7.12 24.83
C GLN A 152 5.76 -5.85 25.23
N HIS A 153 5.78 -4.82 24.38
CA HIS A 153 5.28 -3.48 24.68
C HIS A 153 4.37 -2.91 23.57
N PRO A 154 3.28 -3.62 23.19
CA PRO A 154 2.42 -3.21 22.07
C PRO A 154 1.76 -1.83 22.27
N ASP A 155 1.56 -1.40 23.53
CA ASP A 155 0.87 -0.15 23.87
C ASP A 155 1.81 1.00 24.29
N ASN A 156 3.12 0.78 24.37
CA ASN A 156 4.07 1.79 24.85
C ASN A 156 5.36 1.85 24.02
N LEU A 157 5.25 2.51 22.86
CA LEU A 157 6.36 2.70 21.93
C LEU A 157 7.24 3.92 22.27
N GLU A 158 6.81 4.81 23.17
CA GLU A 158 7.56 6.04 23.53
C GLU A 158 8.91 5.73 24.21
N SER A 159 9.06 4.53 24.78
CA SER A 159 10.30 4.11 25.45
C SER A 159 11.29 3.38 24.55
N LEU A 160 11.10 3.40 23.22
CA LEU A 160 11.88 2.60 22.26
C LEU A 160 13.41 2.76 22.44
N TYR A 161 13.92 3.98 22.43
CA TYR A 161 15.37 4.24 22.53
C TYR A 161 15.96 3.82 23.89
N SER A 162 15.32 4.20 25.00
CA SER A 162 15.82 3.88 26.33
C SER A 162 15.77 2.38 26.63
N ARG A 163 14.76 1.67 26.10
CA ARG A 163 14.64 0.21 26.18
C ARG A 163 15.66 -0.50 25.31
N TRP A 164 15.96 0.02 24.14
CA TRP A 164 17.03 -0.49 23.29
C TRP A 164 18.39 -0.36 23.97
N LEU A 165 18.67 0.81 24.56
CA LEU A 165 19.93 1.05 25.26
C LEU A 165 20.08 0.11 26.47
N ASP A 166 19.02 -0.06 27.27
CA ASP A 166 19.00 -1.03 28.37
C ASP A 166 19.22 -2.47 27.85
N PHE A 167 18.49 -2.89 26.82
CA PHE A 167 18.60 -4.22 26.23
C PHE A 167 20.03 -4.53 25.73
N THR A 168 20.62 -3.64 24.94
CA THR A 168 21.93 -3.85 24.29
C THR A 168 23.09 -3.86 25.29
N THR A 169 23.00 -3.14 26.41
CA THR A 169 24.04 -3.14 27.45
C THR A 169 24.15 -4.46 28.22
N HIS A 170 23.16 -5.36 28.07
CA HIS A 170 23.12 -6.69 28.67
C HIS A 170 23.53 -7.83 27.71
N ASP A 171 23.84 -7.53 26.45
CA ASP A 171 24.36 -8.53 25.51
C ASP A 171 25.90 -8.62 25.56
N TYR A 172 26.39 -9.69 26.17
CA TYR A 172 27.81 -9.98 26.33
C TYR A 172 28.44 -10.65 25.09
N GLY A 173 27.63 -11.12 24.14
CA GLY A 173 28.07 -11.86 22.94
C GLY A 173 28.53 -10.95 21.80
N MET A 174 27.97 -9.74 21.68
CA MET A 174 28.25 -8.83 20.55
C MET A 174 29.74 -8.51 20.36
N SER A 175 30.49 -8.28 21.46
CA SER A 175 31.92 -7.96 21.38
C SER A 175 32.73 -9.11 20.77
N LEU A 176 32.33 -10.35 21.03
CA LEU A 176 32.96 -11.55 20.48
C LEU A 176 32.60 -11.73 19.01
N LEU A 177 31.31 -11.62 18.67
CA LEU A 177 30.80 -11.76 17.30
C LEU A 177 31.45 -10.74 16.35
N MET A 178 31.49 -9.47 16.78
CA MET A 178 32.07 -8.39 16.00
C MET A 178 33.60 -8.38 16.00
N GLY A 179 34.24 -9.13 16.90
CA GLY A 179 35.68 -9.10 17.09
C GLY A 179 36.18 -7.70 17.45
N GLU A 180 35.42 -6.97 18.27
CA GLU A 180 35.69 -5.61 18.72
C GLU A 180 35.61 -5.54 20.25
N LYS A 181 36.70 -5.09 20.87
CA LYS A 181 36.79 -5.00 22.34
C LYS A 181 36.04 -3.77 22.83
N HIS A 182 35.60 -3.80 24.09
CA HIS A 182 34.96 -2.67 24.78
C HIS A 182 33.66 -2.16 24.12
N LEU A 183 33.02 -2.94 23.24
CA LEU A 183 31.78 -2.53 22.57
C LEU A 183 30.65 -2.25 23.57
N ARG A 184 30.54 -3.06 24.63
CA ARG A 184 29.59 -2.81 25.73
C ARG A 184 29.81 -1.46 26.41
N GLN A 185 31.07 -1.06 26.62
CA GLN A 185 31.36 0.25 27.21
C GLN A 185 30.93 1.37 26.26
N ALA A 186 31.13 1.18 24.95
CA ALA A 186 30.69 2.15 23.95
C ALA A 186 29.16 2.40 23.99
N PHE A 187 28.35 1.37 24.28
CA PHE A 187 26.91 1.54 24.53
C PHE A 187 26.63 2.27 25.86
N LEU A 188 27.36 1.95 26.94
CA LEU A 188 27.20 2.63 28.24
C LEU A 188 27.58 4.11 28.18
N ASP A 189 28.45 4.50 27.24
CA ASP A 189 28.91 5.87 27.03
C ASP A 189 27.93 6.68 26.14
N LEU A 190 26.81 6.11 25.70
CA LEU A 190 25.78 6.83 24.94
C LEU A 190 24.86 7.65 25.86
N PRO A 191 24.30 8.77 25.38
CA PRO A 191 23.27 9.51 26.09
C PRO A 191 22.02 8.69 26.38
N GLY A 192 21.37 8.97 27.51
CA GLY A 192 20.14 8.27 27.93
C GLY A 192 18.87 8.71 27.18
N ASP A 193 18.91 9.85 26.49
CA ASP A 193 17.85 10.37 25.64
C ASP A 193 18.33 10.58 24.19
N PHE A 194 17.40 10.56 23.25
CA PHE A 194 17.74 10.64 21.83
C PHE A 194 18.09 12.06 21.36
N GLU A 195 17.63 13.12 22.01
CA GLU A 195 17.93 14.50 21.61
C GLU A 195 19.41 14.82 21.84
N SER A 196 19.92 14.44 23.01
CA SER A 196 21.34 14.51 23.35
C SER A 196 22.18 13.66 22.40
N LEU A 197 21.71 12.46 22.03
CA LEU A 197 22.38 11.63 21.03
C LEU A 197 22.50 12.34 19.68
N PHE A 198 21.43 12.97 19.19
CA PHE A 198 21.47 13.72 17.92
C PHE A 198 22.48 14.87 17.97
N ALA A 199 22.56 15.58 19.09
CA ALA A 199 23.55 16.63 19.30
C ALA A 199 24.99 16.10 19.23
N GLU A 200 25.25 14.96 19.89
CA GLU A 200 26.57 14.31 19.85
C GLU A 200 26.95 13.84 18.45
N VAL A 201 26.01 13.22 17.73
CA VAL A 201 26.21 12.76 16.35
C VAL A 201 26.52 13.94 15.43
N ALA A 202 25.73 15.00 15.49
CA ALA A 202 25.94 16.19 14.67
C ALA A 202 27.30 16.85 14.96
N ALA A 203 27.71 16.91 16.24
CA ALA A 203 28.99 17.46 16.65
C ALA A 203 30.19 16.59 16.21
N GLU A 204 30.15 15.26 16.46
CA GLU A 204 31.25 14.36 16.15
C GLU A 204 31.46 14.17 14.64
N PHE A 205 30.39 14.18 13.86
CA PHE A 205 30.45 14.04 12.40
C PHE A 205 30.59 15.37 11.67
N GLU A 206 30.58 16.48 12.42
CA GLU A 206 30.68 17.86 11.91
C GLU A 206 29.57 18.15 10.88
N LEU A 207 28.32 17.76 11.18
CA LEU A 207 27.15 17.90 10.31
C LEU A 207 26.42 19.23 10.56
N GLY A 208 26.20 20.03 9.50
CA GLY A 208 25.25 21.13 9.52
C GLY A 208 23.80 20.62 9.40
N PRO A 209 22.78 21.47 9.60
CA PRO A 209 21.38 21.04 9.54
C PRO A 209 21.00 20.38 8.21
N TYR A 210 21.52 20.88 7.09
CA TYR A 210 21.23 20.32 5.77
C TYR A 210 21.82 18.91 5.58
N GLU A 211 23.10 18.72 5.90
CA GLU A 211 23.74 17.41 5.80
C GLU A 211 23.16 16.43 6.83
N LEU A 212 22.74 16.93 8.00
CA LEU A 212 22.09 16.12 9.03
C LEU A 212 20.74 15.55 8.54
N GLU A 213 19.90 16.35 7.87
CA GLU A 213 18.65 15.86 7.28
C GLU A 213 18.92 14.75 6.25
N LEU A 214 19.86 14.97 5.33
CA LEU A 214 20.22 13.98 4.31
C LEU A 214 20.77 12.71 4.95
N TYR A 215 21.65 12.83 5.94
CA TYR A 215 22.25 11.70 6.63
C TYR A 215 21.21 10.91 7.42
N ALA A 216 20.31 11.61 8.13
CA ALA A 216 19.21 11.00 8.83
C ALA A 216 18.29 10.22 7.88
N HIS A 217 17.97 10.79 6.71
CA HIS A 217 17.14 10.13 5.71
C HIS A 217 17.84 8.87 5.16
N MET A 218 19.12 8.97 4.80
CA MET A 218 19.94 7.83 4.37
C MET A 218 19.94 6.69 5.40
N LEU A 219 20.10 7.01 6.69
CA LEU A 219 20.06 6.02 7.76
C LEU A 219 18.68 5.37 7.92
N LEU A 220 17.60 6.14 7.82
CA LEU A 220 16.24 5.58 7.83
C LEU A 220 16.00 4.67 6.63
N LEU A 221 16.49 5.03 5.44
CA LEU A 221 16.40 4.18 4.24
C LEU A 221 17.15 2.85 4.41
N SER A 222 18.23 2.83 5.21
CA SER A 222 18.97 1.60 5.50
C SER A 222 18.20 0.59 6.39
N ILE A 223 17.13 1.06 7.03
CA ILE A 223 16.17 0.28 7.83
C ILE A 223 14.73 0.68 7.49
N ASN A 224 14.49 0.90 6.19
CA ASN A 224 13.25 1.49 5.66
C ASN A 224 11.99 0.73 6.09
N GLY A 225 12.07 -0.58 6.25
CA GLY A 225 10.96 -1.41 6.67
C GLY A 225 10.49 -1.11 8.08
N TRP A 226 11.41 -1.14 9.05
CA TRP A 226 11.09 -0.74 10.41
C TRP A 226 10.69 0.73 10.49
N ALA A 227 11.39 1.61 9.77
CA ALA A 227 11.04 3.03 9.70
C ALA A 227 9.60 3.23 9.19
N SER A 228 9.19 2.48 8.16
CA SER A 228 7.83 2.52 7.59
C SER A 228 6.78 1.99 8.58
N TYR A 229 7.10 0.96 9.37
CA TYR A 229 6.22 0.46 10.43
C TYR A 229 6.00 1.52 11.54
N PHE A 230 7.05 2.16 12.03
CA PHE A 230 6.91 3.21 13.04
C PHE A 230 6.26 4.49 12.45
N SER A 231 6.47 4.77 11.16
CA SER A 231 5.73 5.82 10.47
C SER A 231 4.23 5.52 10.39
N TRP A 232 3.83 4.25 10.21
CA TRP A 232 2.43 3.83 10.32
C TRP A 232 1.85 4.05 11.73
N GLN A 233 2.59 3.69 12.78
CA GLN A 233 2.16 3.96 14.17
C GLN A 233 1.97 5.46 14.44
N ARG A 234 2.88 6.30 13.92
CA ARG A 234 2.75 7.76 13.96
C ARG A 234 1.53 8.25 13.16
N TRP A 235 1.28 7.67 11.99
CA TRP A 235 0.13 7.99 11.15
C TRP A 235 -1.19 7.73 11.88
N GLU A 236 -1.35 6.57 12.52
CA GLU A 236 -2.56 6.24 13.29
C GLU A 236 -2.79 7.22 14.45
N LYS A 237 -1.74 7.60 15.18
CA LYS A 237 -1.82 8.65 16.22
C LYS A 237 -2.21 10.01 15.64
N THR A 238 -1.62 10.39 14.51
CA THR A 238 -1.88 11.67 13.83
C THR A 238 -3.34 11.77 13.40
N LEU A 239 -3.92 10.68 12.88
CA LEU A 239 -5.36 10.61 12.55
C LEU A 239 -6.27 10.84 13.76
N LEU A 240 -5.80 10.57 14.97
CA LEU A 240 -6.50 10.84 16.23
C LEU A 240 -6.12 12.19 16.86
N GLY A 241 -5.34 13.02 16.15
CA GLY A 241 -4.86 14.31 16.65
C GLY A 241 -3.77 14.21 17.72
N GLN A 242 -3.04 13.11 17.76
CA GLN A 242 -1.94 12.86 18.69
C GLN A 242 -0.58 12.89 17.97
N GLU A 243 0.44 13.37 18.66
CA GLU A 243 1.82 13.37 18.17
C GLU A 243 2.59 12.15 18.71
N SER A 244 3.66 11.76 18.02
CA SER A 244 4.64 10.78 18.52
C SER A 244 6.01 11.01 17.90
N GLN A 245 7.05 10.54 18.60
CA GLN A 245 8.46 10.63 18.18
C GLN A 245 9.06 9.23 17.92
N TYR A 246 8.24 8.33 17.37
CA TYR A 246 8.61 6.93 17.17
C TYR A 246 9.70 6.74 16.13
N VAL A 247 9.63 7.48 15.03
CA VAL A 247 10.60 7.40 13.93
C VAL A 247 11.93 8.04 14.37
N GLU A 248 11.87 9.16 15.09
CA GLU A 248 13.00 9.82 15.73
C GLU A 248 13.69 8.88 16.72
N SER A 249 12.93 8.18 17.57
CA SER A 249 13.50 7.19 18.50
C SER A 249 14.20 6.04 17.78
N LEU A 250 13.66 5.54 16.66
CA LEU A 250 14.32 4.51 15.86
C LEU A 250 15.58 5.06 15.16
N LEU A 251 15.53 6.28 14.62
CA LEU A 251 16.67 6.94 14.01
C LEU A 251 17.81 7.11 15.01
N ALA A 252 17.49 7.47 16.26
CA ALA A 252 18.46 7.56 17.33
C ALA A 252 19.20 6.24 17.54
N ILE A 253 18.47 5.11 17.59
CA ILE A 253 19.08 3.78 17.65
C ILE A 253 20.06 3.57 16.48
N ARG A 254 19.65 3.88 15.25
CA ARG A 254 20.50 3.71 14.06
C ARG A 254 21.71 4.63 14.07
N MET A 255 21.57 5.89 14.48
CA MET A 255 22.66 6.85 14.60
C MET A 255 23.64 6.48 15.72
N ALA A 256 23.15 5.91 16.82
CA ALA A 256 23.99 5.46 17.93
C ALA A 256 25.01 4.41 17.46
N TRP A 257 24.61 3.49 16.58
CA TRP A 257 25.53 2.50 15.99
C TRP A 257 26.66 3.17 15.20
N ASP A 258 26.36 4.16 14.35
CA ASP A 258 27.41 4.88 13.61
C ASP A 258 28.33 5.65 14.55
N LEU A 259 27.78 6.27 15.59
CA LEU A 259 28.58 6.97 16.61
C LEU A 259 29.53 6.00 17.33
N ILE A 260 29.07 4.79 17.63
CA ILE A 260 29.90 3.72 18.20
C ILE A 260 31.00 3.31 17.22
N VAL A 261 30.69 3.07 15.95
CA VAL A 261 31.69 2.70 14.92
C VAL A 261 32.76 3.78 14.81
N TRP A 262 32.35 5.05 14.74
CA TRP A 262 33.25 6.19 14.69
C TRP A 262 34.18 6.24 15.91
N ARG A 263 33.61 6.19 17.13
CA ARG A 263 34.37 6.23 18.38
C ARG A 263 35.31 5.05 18.54
N GLN A 264 34.87 3.84 18.16
CA GLN A 264 35.69 2.63 18.23
C GLN A 264 36.93 2.76 17.35
N LEU A 265 36.77 3.18 16.09
CA LEU A 265 37.91 3.35 15.19
C LEU A 265 38.80 4.52 15.61
N LYS A 266 38.23 5.62 16.11
CA LYS A 266 38.97 6.78 16.65
C LYS A 266 39.87 6.41 17.83
N ASN A 267 39.42 5.47 18.66
CA ASN A 267 40.10 5.04 19.89
C ASN A 267 41.05 3.85 19.70
N LYS A 268 41.12 3.24 18.50
CA LYS A 268 42.12 2.19 18.20
C LYS A 268 43.54 2.76 18.30
N GLU A 269 44.48 1.93 18.79
CA GLU A 269 45.90 2.30 18.91
C GLU A 269 46.50 2.72 17.56
N THR A 270 46.16 2.00 16.49
CA THR A 270 46.52 2.34 15.12
C THR A 270 45.41 3.13 14.45
N LYS A 271 45.67 4.40 14.12
CA LYS A 271 44.67 5.34 13.59
C LYS A 271 44.51 5.32 12.06
N THR A 272 45.10 4.34 11.36
CA THR A 272 45.07 4.29 9.88
C THR A 272 43.64 4.19 9.36
N ASP A 273 42.87 3.23 9.87
CA ASP A 273 41.48 2.99 9.45
C ASP A 273 40.59 4.22 9.73
N PHE A 274 40.76 4.85 10.90
CA PHE A 274 40.02 6.07 11.24
C PHE A 274 40.37 7.27 10.36
N ARG A 275 41.65 7.44 9.98
CA ARG A 275 42.06 8.52 9.07
C ARG A 275 41.44 8.32 7.68
N THR A 276 41.42 7.08 7.18
CA THR A 276 40.79 6.73 5.89
C THR A 276 39.29 6.99 5.95
N LEU A 277 38.62 6.53 7.01
CA LEU A 277 37.19 6.76 7.22
C LEU A 277 36.88 8.26 7.30
N LYS A 278 37.58 9.02 8.14
CA LYS A 278 37.35 10.46 8.29
C LYS A 278 37.61 11.21 6.98
N ALA A 279 38.66 10.86 6.23
CA ALA A 279 38.94 11.50 4.94
C ALA A 279 37.81 11.27 3.93
N ARG A 280 37.33 10.03 3.80
CA ARG A 280 36.22 9.69 2.89
C ARG A 280 34.90 10.32 3.32
N TRP A 281 34.60 10.30 4.62
CA TRP A 281 33.40 10.97 5.17
C TRP A 281 33.39 12.46 4.85
N VAL A 282 34.49 13.17 5.14
CA VAL A 282 34.61 14.61 4.87
C VAL A 282 34.45 14.89 3.38
N GLN A 283 35.08 14.10 2.51
CA GLN A 283 34.94 14.25 1.07
C GLN A 283 33.48 14.09 0.62
N GLN A 284 32.84 12.96 0.97
CA GLN A 284 31.46 12.67 0.57
C GLN A 284 30.48 13.73 1.08
N LYS A 285 30.66 14.21 2.31
CA LYS A 285 29.82 15.27 2.91
C LYS A 285 29.81 16.54 2.05
N PHE A 286 30.96 16.96 1.51
CA PHE A 286 31.05 18.15 0.67
C PHE A 286 30.53 17.95 -0.76
N GLN A 287 30.42 16.70 -1.23
CA GLN A 287 30.05 16.36 -2.61
C GLN A 287 28.61 15.85 -2.77
N ILE A 288 27.81 15.80 -1.70
CA ILE A 288 26.47 15.19 -1.76
C ILE A 288 25.54 15.85 -2.79
N ASN A 289 25.60 17.17 -2.95
CA ASN A 289 24.79 17.88 -3.96
C ASN A 289 25.25 17.56 -5.38
N GLU A 290 26.56 17.52 -5.62
CA GLU A 290 27.14 17.12 -6.90
C GLU A 290 26.73 15.68 -7.25
N LEU A 291 26.74 14.78 -6.26
CA LEU A 291 26.29 13.40 -6.43
C LEU A 291 24.80 13.31 -6.82
N ILE A 292 23.92 14.09 -6.17
CA ILE A 292 22.50 14.14 -6.53
C ILE A 292 22.33 14.68 -7.95
N ASP A 293 23.05 15.73 -8.33
CA ASP A 293 23.01 16.32 -9.68
C ASP A 293 23.50 15.31 -10.74
N GLU A 294 24.54 14.52 -10.46
CA GLU A 294 24.99 13.44 -11.33
C GLU A 294 23.90 12.38 -11.54
N HIS A 295 23.19 11.99 -10.47
CA HIS A 295 22.04 11.08 -10.56
C HIS A 295 20.87 11.68 -11.34
N VAL A 296 20.62 13.00 -11.23
CA VAL A 296 19.60 13.69 -12.05
C VAL A 296 19.92 13.57 -13.55
N GLU A 297 21.17 13.83 -13.94
CA GLU A 297 21.58 13.73 -15.34
C GLU A 297 21.54 12.28 -15.85
N HIS A 298 21.99 11.32 -15.03
CA HIS A 298 21.96 9.91 -15.38
C HIS A 298 20.53 9.38 -15.55
N LEU A 299 19.66 9.59 -14.54
CA LEU A 299 18.29 9.10 -14.56
C LEU A 299 17.39 9.83 -15.56
N ARG A 300 17.79 11.01 -16.07
CA ARG A 300 17.05 11.70 -17.14
C ARG A 300 16.77 10.79 -18.33
N PHE A 301 17.74 9.96 -18.73
CA PHE A 301 17.52 9.01 -19.83
C PHE A 301 16.47 7.98 -19.45
N PHE A 302 16.56 7.34 -18.28
CA PHE A 302 15.58 6.37 -17.80
C PHE A 302 14.15 6.95 -17.73
N TRP A 303 14.02 8.21 -17.31
CA TRP A 303 12.73 8.91 -17.29
C TRP A 303 12.17 9.22 -18.68
N VAL A 304 13.01 9.52 -19.67
CA VAL A 304 12.58 9.66 -21.08
C VAL A 304 11.99 8.34 -21.59
N TRP A 305 12.66 7.22 -21.33
CA TRP A 305 12.20 5.91 -21.78
C TRP A 305 10.93 5.46 -21.05
N THR A 306 10.86 5.70 -19.73
CA THR A 306 9.65 5.47 -18.92
C THR A 306 8.46 6.26 -19.47
N HIS A 307 8.64 7.57 -19.71
CA HIS A 307 7.58 8.42 -20.27
C HIS A 307 7.22 8.01 -21.70
N ALA A 308 8.15 7.52 -22.51
CA ALA A 308 7.83 6.99 -23.84
C ALA A 308 6.92 5.76 -23.77
N ALA A 309 7.12 4.85 -22.81
CA ALA A 309 6.21 3.73 -22.58
C ALA A 309 4.81 4.19 -22.14
N GLU A 310 4.74 5.20 -21.27
CA GLU A 310 3.48 5.81 -20.82
C GLU A 310 2.72 6.46 -21.98
N LEU A 311 3.41 7.18 -22.87
CA LEU A 311 2.83 7.76 -24.08
C LEU A 311 2.29 6.69 -25.03
N GLU A 312 2.99 5.56 -25.21
CA GLU A 312 2.49 4.45 -26.03
C GLU A 312 1.20 3.84 -25.45
N TYR A 313 1.13 3.68 -24.14
CA TYR A 313 -0.09 3.24 -23.48
C TYR A 313 -1.23 4.25 -23.66
N GLN A 314 -0.97 5.54 -23.42
CA GLN A 314 -1.95 6.62 -23.59
C GLN A 314 -2.50 6.68 -25.02
N LYS A 315 -1.64 6.56 -26.06
CA LYS A 315 -2.08 6.51 -27.47
C LYS A 315 -3.07 5.38 -27.74
N LYS A 316 -2.85 4.19 -27.17
CA LYS A 316 -3.76 3.04 -27.32
C LYS A 316 -5.07 3.30 -26.58
N LEU A 317 -5.00 3.80 -25.36
CA LEU A 317 -6.17 4.09 -24.54
C LEU A 317 -7.03 5.21 -25.12
N HIS A 318 -6.45 6.30 -25.63
CA HIS A 318 -7.19 7.39 -26.27
C HIS A 318 -8.03 6.89 -27.45
N LYS A 319 -7.54 5.92 -28.24
CA LYS A 319 -8.33 5.30 -29.32
C LYS A 319 -9.53 4.55 -28.77
N ILE A 320 -9.38 3.84 -27.64
CA ILE A 320 -10.46 3.12 -26.98
C ILE A 320 -11.49 4.12 -26.42
N LEU A 321 -11.04 5.13 -25.66
CA LEU A 321 -11.91 6.13 -25.03
C LEU A 321 -12.65 7.01 -26.04
N LYS A 322 -12.08 7.26 -27.22
CA LYS A 322 -12.77 8.01 -28.30
C LYS A 322 -13.84 7.17 -29.04
N THR A 323 -14.06 5.92 -28.64
CA THR A 323 -15.16 5.11 -29.18
C THR A 323 -16.51 5.65 -28.69
N PRO A 324 -17.52 5.82 -29.56
CA PRO A 324 -18.82 6.34 -29.17
C PRO A 324 -19.46 5.55 -28.02
N ALA A 325 -19.97 6.28 -27.03
CA ALA A 325 -20.69 5.74 -25.88
C ALA A 325 -21.91 4.90 -26.33
N ARG A 326 -22.25 3.88 -25.53
CA ARG A 326 -23.42 3.02 -25.76
C ARG A 326 -24.33 3.09 -24.53
N PRO A 327 -25.29 4.02 -24.50
CA PRO A 327 -26.11 4.23 -23.31
C PRO A 327 -27.00 3.02 -23.01
N GLY A 328 -27.29 2.79 -21.73
CA GLY A 328 -28.37 1.91 -21.31
C GLY A 328 -29.72 2.38 -21.86
N GLN A 329 -30.44 1.51 -22.59
CA GLN A 329 -31.71 1.87 -23.22
C GLN A 329 -32.96 1.39 -22.46
N ALA A 330 -32.80 0.51 -21.46
CA ALA A 330 -33.91 -0.12 -20.77
C ALA A 330 -34.00 0.29 -19.30
N THR A 331 -35.22 0.33 -18.77
CA THR A 331 -35.45 0.47 -17.32
C THR A 331 -34.77 -0.69 -16.59
N PRO A 332 -33.91 -0.41 -15.59
CA PRO A 332 -33.14 -1.46 -14.95
C PRO A 332 -34.06 -2.36 -14.09
N VAL A 333 -33.91 -3.67 -14.26
CA VAL A 333 -34.45 -4.71 -13.36
C VAL A 333 -33.44 -5.00 -12.25
N LEU A 334 -32.15 -4.86 -12.56
CA LEU A 334 -31.04 -5.02 -11.63
C LEU A 334 -30.12 -3.80 -11.72
N GLN A 335 -29.88 -3.17 -10.58
CA GLN A 335 -28.74 -2.26 -10.38
C GLN A 335 -27.73 -2.95 -9.47
N ALA A 336 -26.44 -2.91 -9.80
CA ALA A 336 -25.40 -3.54 -9.00
C ALA A 336 -24.24 -2.58 -8.76
N ALA A 337 -24.09 -2.11 -7.52
CA ALA A 337 -22.95 -1.29 -7.11
C ALA A 337 -21.77 -2.20 -6.74
N PHE A 338 -20.59 -1.86 -7.26
CA PHE A 338 -19.32 -2.55 -7.06
C PHE A 338 -18.26 -1.58 -6.55
N CYS A 339 -17.25 -2.13 -5.88
CA CYS A 339 -15.99 -1.43 -5.68
C CYS A 339 -15.40 -0.96 -7.03
N ILE A 340 -14.69 0.17 -7.03
CA ILE A 340 -13.92 0.66 -8.19
C ILE A 340 -12.71 -0.24 -8.57
N ASP A 341 -12.48 -1.34 -7.85
CA ASP A 341 -11.38 -2.30 -8.04
C ASP A 341 -11.24 -2.76 -9.51
N VAL A 342 -10.01 -2.84 -10.01
CA VAL A 342 -9.72 -3.23 -11.40
C VAL A 342 -10.18 -4.65 -11.73
N ARG A 343 -10.27 -5.54 -10.72
CA ARG A 343 -10.77 -6.91 -10.86
C ARG A 343 -12.29 -6.94 -11.02
N SER A 344 -12.99 -5.94 -10.48
CA SER A 344 -14.44 -5.81 -10.66
C SER A 344 -14.81 -5.28 -12.05
N GLU A 345 -13.90 -4.62 -12.78
CA GLU A 345 -14.13 -4.09 -14.14
C GLU A 345 -14.66 -5.16 -15.09
N ARG A 346 -13.94 -6.29 -15.20
CA ARG A 346 -14.29 -7.40 -16.09
C ARG A 346 -15.63 -8.04 -15.72
N PHE A 347 -15.89 -8.16 -14.41
CA PHE A 347 -17.14 -8.72 -13.91
C PHE A 347 -18.34 -7.81 -14.23
N ARG A 348 -18.21 -6.50 -13.99
CA ARG A 348 -19.24 -5.51 -14.31
C ARG A 348 -19.65 -5.59 -15.78
N ARG A 349 -18.67 -5.59 -16.69
CA ARG A 349 -18.91 -5.74 -18.14
C ARG A 349 -19.56 -7.07 -18.48
N SER A 350 -19.07 -8.16 -17.91
CA SER A 350 -19.64 -9.50 -18.10
C SER A 350 -21.08 -9.59 -17.62
N LEU A 351 -21.43 -8.93 -16.51
CA LEU A 351 -22.77 -8.90 -15.97
C LEU A 351 -23.73 -8.08 -16.85
N GLU A 352 -23.33 -6.89 -17.28
CA GLU A 352 -24.14 -6.04 -18.17
C GLU A 352 -24.38 -6.67 -19.55
N ASN A 353 -23.48 -7.56 -20.00
CA ASN A 353 -23.66 -8.32 -21.24
C ASN A 353 -24.75 -9.40 -21.16
N GLN A 354 -25.21 -9.77 -19.95
CA GLN A 354 -26.26 -10.79 -19.81
C GLN A 354 -27.66 -10.25 -20.13
N SER A 355 -27.89 -8.94 -19.92
CA SER A 355 -29.19 -8.31 -20.18
C SER A 355 -29.06 -6.78 -20.25
N GLN A 356 -29.83 -6.16 -21.16
CA GLN A 356 -29.95 -4.70 -21.24
C GLN A 356 -30.64 -4.08 -20.01
N ALA A 357 -31.34 -4.89 -19.21
CA ALA A 357 -32.00 -4.47 -17.97
C ALA A 357 -31.05 -4.44 -16.75
N ILE A 358 -29.75 -4.60 -16.96
CA ILE A 358 -28.74 -4.53 -15.90
C ILE A 358 -27.91 -3.25 -16.04
N GLN A 359 -27.76 -2.55 -14.93
CA GLN A 359 -26.89 -1.39 -14.79
C GLN A 359 -25.89 -1.63 -13.65
N THR A 360 -24.61 -1.41 -13.88
CA THR A 360 -23.60 -1.45 -12.81
C THR A 360 -23.19 -0.05 -12.38
N ILE A 361 -22.78 0.08 -11.12
CA ILE A 361 -22.33 1.34 -10.51
C ILE A 361 -20.94 1.10 -9.92
N GLY A 362 -19.99 2.01 -10.18
CA GLY A 362 -18.66 1.98 -9.62
C GLY A 362 -18.51 2.99 -8.48
N PHE A 363 -18.18 2.52 -7.27
CA PHE A 363 -18.01 3.37 -6.09
C PHE A 363 -16.92 2.82 -5.16
N ALA A 364 -16.37 3.63 -4.27
CA ALA A 364 -15.32 3.16 -3.35
C ALA A 364 -15.84 2.02 -2.44
N GLY A 365 -15.05 0.97 -2.24
CA GLY A 365 -15.51 -0.29 -1.63
C GLY A 365 -15.98 -0.21 -0.17
N PHE A 366 -15.63 0.85 0.57
CA PHE A 366 -16.17 1.12 1.91
C PHE A 366 -17.55 1.78 1.90
N TYR A 367 -18.04 2.15 0.71
CA TYR A 367 -19.33 2.79 0.46
C TYR A 367 -19.56 4.06 1.27
N GLY A 368 -18.53 4.89 1.50
CA GLY A 368 -18.69 6.13 2.26
C GLY A 368 -18.97 5.94 3.75
N LEU A 369 -18.90 4.71 4.28
CA LEU A 369 -19.16 4.41 5.68
C LEU A 369 -17.86 4.54 6.51
N PRO A 370 -17.74 5.53 7.42
CA PRO A 370 -16.54 5.71 8.23
C PRO A 370 -16.54 4.74 9.43
N ILE A 371 -16.62 3.43 9.15
CA ILE A 371 -16.89 2.41 10.15
C ILE A 371 -15.65 1.60 10.57
N SER A 372 -15.60 1.25 11.84
CA SER A 372 -14.82 0.11 12.36
C SER A 372 -15.78 -0.99 12.80
N TYR A 373 -15.38 -2.24 12.65
CA TYR A 373 -16.14 -3.41 13.08
C TYR A 373 -15.52 -3.99 14.34
N GLN A 374 -16.33 -4.14 15.37
CA GLN A 374 -16.00 -4.85 16.59
C GLN A 374 -17.02 -5.97 16.76
N PRO A 375 -16.64 -7.25 16.60
CA PRO A 375 -17.54 -8.34 16.89
C PRO A 375 -18.04 -8.26 18.34
N ALA A 376 -19.34 -8.52 18.52
CA ALA A 376 -19.98 -8.49 19.84
C ALA A 376 -19.22 -9.35 20.86
N ASP A 377 -19.07 -8.84 22.09
CA ASP A 377 -18.37 -9.47 23.21
C ASP A 377 -16.87 -9.78 22.96
N THR A 378 -16.21 -9.08 22.03
CA THR A 378 -14.77 -9.18 21.81
C THR A 378 -14.07 -7.82 21.95
N PRO A 379 -12.81 -7.77 22.40
CA PRO A 379 -12.03 -6.53 22.43
C PRO A 379 -11.43 -6.16 21.05
N THR A 380 -11.52 -7.04 20.05
CA THR A 380 -10.88 -6.86 18.75
C THR A 380 -11.66 -5.86 17.90
N VAL A 381 -11.00 -4.77 17.51
CA VAL A 381 -11.55 -3.76 16.60
C VAL A 381 -10.82 -3.85 15.27
N ARG A 382 -11.57 -3.78 14.17
CA ARG A 382 -11.04 -3.86 12.82
C ARG A 382 -11.57 -2.70 11.97
N PRO A 383 -10.71 -1.84 11.40
CA PRO A 383 -11.18 -0.80 10.49
C PRO A 383 -11.80 -1.42 9.23
N GLN A 384 -12.78 -0.73 8.65
CA GLN A 384 -13.49 -1.12 7.43
C GLN A 384 -13.55 0.05 6.43
N LEU A 385 -12.48 0.83 6.38
CA LEU A 385 -12.36 2.08 5.63
C LEU A 385 -10.90 2.29 5.19
N PRO A 386 -10.61 3.21 4.24
CA PRO A 386 -9.27 3.44 3.74
C PRO A 386 -8.33 3.98 4.82
N GLY A 387 -7.04 3.66 4.72
CA GLY A 387 -6.01 4.13 5.68
C GLY A 387 -5.86 5.66 5.78
N LEU A 388 -6.48 6.43 4.88
CA LEU A 388 -6.50 7.89 4.91
C LEU A 388 -7.50 8.49 5.90
N VAL A 389 -8.48 7.72 6.38
CA VAL A 389 -9.62 8.25 7.12
C VAL A 389 -9.71 7.58 8.49
N ALA A 390 -9.92 8.39 9.53
CA ALA A 390 -10.19 7.89 10.87
C ALA A 390 -11.63 7.32 10.96
N PRO A 391 -11.84 6.14 11.58
CA PRO A 391 -13.18 5.65 11.85
C PRO A 391 -13.95 6.62 12.76
N ALA A 392 -15.20 6.91 12.42
CA ALA A 392 -16.09 7.75 13.23
C ALA A 392 -17.21 6.94 13.90
N ILE A 393 -17.54 5.76 13.34
CA ILE A 393 -18.64 4.92 13.78
C ILE A 393 -18.11 3.52 14.08
N LYS A 394 -18.39 2.99 15.26
CA LYS A 394 -18.15 1.60 15.61
C LYS A 394 -19.40 0.78 15.35
N VAL A 395 -19.23 -0.37 14.69
CA VAL A 395 -20.31 -1.29 14.34
C VAL A 395 -20.10 -2.62 15.07
N SER A 396 -21.15 -3.12 15.71
CA SER A 396 -21.20 -4.44 16.35
C SER A 396 -22.54 -5.12 16.06
N GLU A 397 -22.61 -6.44 16.17
CA GLU A 397 -23.89 -7.13 16.25
C GLU A 397 -24.60 -6.79 17.57
N LYS A 398 -25.94 -6.63 17.56
CA LYS A 398 -26.70 -6.45 18.81
C LYS A 398 -26.72 -7.67 19.72
N LYS A 399 -26.49 -8.87 19.17
CA LYS A 399 -26.46 -10.13 19.91
C LYS A 399 -25.29 -10.97 19.44
N ALA A 400 -24.43 -11.34 20.38
CA ALA A 400 -23.33 -12.25 20.12
C ALA A 400 -23.84 -13.67 19.79
N ARG A 401 -23.24 -14.31 18.79
CA ARG A 401 -23.37 -15.77 18.60
C ARG A 401 -22.39 -16.49 19.52
N GLN A 402 -22.81 -16.75 20.75
CA GLN A 402 -21.99 -17.41 21.77
C GLN A 402 -21.35 -18.74 21.29
N ASP A 403 -22.08 -19.53 20.48
CA ASP A 403 -21.58 -20.79 19.91
C ASP A 403 -20.39 -20.60 18.94
N GLN A 404 -20.34 -19.48 18.21
CA GLN A 404 -19.23 -19.16 17.31
C GLN A 404 -18.06 -18.57 18.08
N LEU A 405 -18.30 -17.67 19.04
CA LEU A 405 -17.26 -17.10 19.90
C LEU A 405 -16.52 -18.19 20.68
N HIS A 406 -17.21 -19.17 21.25
CA HIS A 406 -16.58 -20.28 21.99
C HIS A 406 -15.63 -21.13 21.12
N ASN A 407 -16.03 -21.39 19.87
CA ASN A 407 -15.18 -22.08 18.90
C ASN A 407 -13.94 -21.24 18.53
N LEU A 408 -14.07 -19.92 18.46
CA LEU A 408 -12.95 -19.00 18.19
C LEU A 408 -11.95 -18.94 19.33
N TYR A 409 -12.42 -18.80 20.58
CA TYR A 409 -11.56 -18.86 21.76
C TYR A 409 -10.79 -20.18 21.83
N THR A 410 -11.44 -21.31 21.51
CA THR A 410 -10.79 -22.62 21.51
C THR A 410 -9.71 -22.73 20.43
N LEU A 411 -9.95 -22.17 19.24
CA LEU A 411 -9.00 -22.15 18.12
C LEU A 411 -7.82 -21.18 18.34
N SER A 412 -8.06 -20.01 18.95
CA SER A 412 -7.01 -19.01 19.21
C SER A 412 -6.04 -19.48 20.30
N HIS A 413 -6.52 -20.12 21.36
CA HIS A 413 -5.66 -20.73 22.40
C HIS A 413 -4.77 -21.86 21.85
N TRP A 414 -5.28 -22.66 20.91
CA TRP A 414 -4.46 -23.71 20.26
C TRP A 414 -3.41 -23.12 19.32
N LYS A 415 -3.71 -22.02 18.62
CA LYS A 415 -2.73 -21.31 17.79
C LYS A 415 -1.67 -20.59 18.62
N SER A 416 -2.03 -19.97 19.76
CA SER A 416 -1.09 -19.24 20.60
C SER A 416 -0.10 -20.17 21.31
N TRP A 417 -0.51 -21.38 21.67
CA TRP A 417 0.35 -22.36 22.37
C TRP A 417 1.44 -22.97 21.47
N GLY A 418 1.19 -23.09 20.17
CA GLY A 418 2.17 -23.62 19.20
C GLY A 418 3.17 -22.63 18.64
N ASN A 419 3.02 -21.36 18.98
CA ASN A 419 3.72 -20.26 18.34
C ASN A 419 4.56 -19.42 19.33
N SER A 420 4.86 -19.93 20.54
CA SER A 420 5.94 -19.31 21.33
C SER A 420 7.27 -19.77 20.75
N SER A 421 8.25 -18.85 20.68
CA SER A 421 9.58 -19.09 20.09
C SER A 421 10.31 -20.31 20.70
N VAL A 422 9.96 -20.67 21.94
CA VAL A 422 10.48 -21.83 22.66
C VAL A 422 9.67 -23.11 22.43
N SER A 423 8.39 -23.05 22.06
CA SER A 423 7.51 -24.22 21.89
C SER A 423 7.37 -24.72 20.44
N ALA A 424 7.66 -23.88 19.44
CA ALA A 424 7.46 -24.22 18.03
C ALA A 424 8.30 -25.43 17.59
N PHE A 425 9.59 -25.48 17.94
CA PHE A 425 10.46 -26.62 17.60
C PHE A 425 10.04 -27.91 18.33
N THR A 426 9.71 -27.82 19.62
CA THR A 426 9.24 -28.98 20.40
C THR A 426 7.88 -29.50 19.91
N MET A 427 7.00 -28.62 19.42
CA MET A 427 5.71 -29.00 18.83
C MET A 427 5.88 -29.72 17.50
N VAL A 428 6.74 -29.23 16.61
CA VAL A 428 7.03 -29.92 15.33
C VAL A 428 7.63 -31.30 15.59
N GLU A 429 8.55 -31.41 16.55
CA GLU A 429 9.18 -32.69 16.91
C GLU A 429 8.21 -33.67 17.59
N THR A 430 7.30 -33.20 18.43
CA THR A 430 6.39 -34.06 19.22
C THR A 430 5.08 -34.39 18.49
N VAL A 431 4.60 -33.48 17.63
CA VAL A 431 3.23 -33.50 17.08
C VAL A 431 3.23 -33.39 15.54
N GLY A 432 4.40 -33.24 14.90
CA GLY A 432 4.53 -32.98 13.45
C GLY A 432 3.86 -34.02 12.55
N TRP A 433 3.90 -35.31 12.92
CA TRP A 433 3.23 -36.38 12.16
C TRP A 433 1.70 -36.28 12.17
N THR A 434 1.10 -35.87 13.29
CA THR A 434 -0.37 -35.66 13.36
C THR A 434 -0.76 -34.33 12.71
N TYR A 435 0.14 -33.34 12.71
CA TYR A 435 -0.02 -32.10 11.94
C TYR A 435 0.01 -32.35 10.42
N ALA A 436 0.86 -33.27 9.93
CA ALA A 436 0.85 -33.67 8.52
C ALA A 436 -0.49 -34.30 8.09
N PHE A 437 -1.10 -35.14 8.94
CA PHE A 437 -2.44 -35.67 8.70
C PHE A 437 -3.52 -34.56 8.74
N LYS A 438 -3.39 -33.59 9.65
CA LYS A 438 -4.25 -32.41 9.70
C LYS A 438 -4.12 -31.54 8.44
N LEU A 439 -2.91 -31.29 7.94
CA LEU A 439 -2.66 -30.56 6.70
C LEU A 439 -3.29 -31.27 5.50
N LEU A 440 -3.12 -32.59 5.38
CA LEU A 440 -3.77 -33.39 4.33
C LEU A 440 -5.30 -33.33 4.45
N LYS A 441 -5.85 -33.48 5.66
CA LYS A 441 -7.29 -33.36 5.91
C LYS A 441 -7.82 -31.96 5.57
N ASP A 442 -7.10 -30.91 5.96
CA ASP A 442 -7.47 -29.52 5.70
C ASP A 442 -7.46 -29.23 4.18
N ASN A 443 -6.54 -29.84 3.42
CA ASN A 443 -6.46 -29.71 1.95
C ASN A 443 -7.61 -30.41 1.21
N PHE A 444 -8.10 -31.56 1.70
CA PHE A 444 -9.14 -32.35 1.01
C PHE A 444 -10.57 -32.16 1.56
N LEU A 445 -10.75 -31.72 2.81
CA LEU A 445 -12.04 -31.80 3.52
C LEU A 445 -12.55 -30.47 4.10
N ARG A 446 -11.74 -29.40 4.16
CA ARG A 446 -12.14 -28.17 4.86
C ARG A 446 -12.64 -27.07 3.91
N LYS A 447 -13.88 -26.62 4.15
CA LYS A 447 -14.63 -25.67 3.29
C LYS A 447 -14.63 -24.21 3.77
N LYS A 448 -13.93 -23.83 4.84
CA LYS A 448 -14.14 -22.51 5.51
C LYS A 448 -12.99 -21.52 5.35
N LYS A 449 -13.36 -20.25 5.11
CA LYS A 449 -12.53 -19.02 5.11
C LYS A 449 -11.57 -18.95 6.31
N GLU A 450 -10.38 -18.38 6.11
CA GLU A 450 -9.31 -18.28 7.13
C GLU A 450 -9.48 -17.09 8.08
N ASN A 451 -10.12 -16.00 7.62
CA ASN A 451 -10.46 -14.86 8.48
C ASN A 451 -11.65 -15.21 9.38
N LEU A 452 -11.31 -15.67 10.59
CA LEU A 452 -12.26 -16.11 11.61
C LEU A 452 -13.28 -15.00 11.99
N ILE A 453 -12.85 -13.74 11.96
CA ILE A 453 -13.68 -12.56 12.24
C ILE A 453 -14.79 -12.39 11.18
N ASP A 454 -14.51 -12.65 9.90
CA ASP A 454 -15.52 -12.54 8.84
C ASP A 454 -16.68 -13.51 9.06
N SER A 455 -16.42 -14.66 9.69
CA SER A 455 -17.45 -15.65 9.97
C SER A 455 -18.48 -15.21 11.04
N LEU A 456 -18.13 -14.20 11.85
CA LEU A 456 -19.02 -13.60 12.86
C LEU A 456 -19.96 -12.55 12.25
N SER A 457 -19.53 -11.92 11.15
CA SER A 457 -20.24 -10.79 10.51
C SER A 457 -21.55 -11.13 9.80
N HIS A 458 -21.98 -12.40 9.82
CA HIS A 458 -23.20 -12.87 9.15
C HIS A 458 -24.50 -12.48 9.89
N HIS A 459 -24.60 -11.25 10.39
CA HIS A 459 -25.77 -10.72 11.10
C HIS A 459 -26.55 -9.71 10.24
N HIS A 460 -27.80 -9.44 10.62
CA HIS A 460 -28.65 -8.45 9.94
C HIS A 460 -29.02 -7.27 10.85
N ASP A 461 -28.84 -7.44 12.16
CA ASP A 461 -29.21 -6.46 13.18
C ASP A 461 -27.95 -5.88 13.83
N TRP A 462 -27.65 -4.64 13.45
CA TRP A 462 -26.42 -3.94 13.76
C TRP A 462 -26.66 -2.86 14.81
N GLU A 463 -25.71 -2.70 15.72
CA GLU A 463 -25.56 -1.54 16.58
C GLU A 463 -24.47 -0.64 15.99
N LEU A 464 -24.82 0.64 15.80
CA LEU A 464 -23.91 1.67 15.31
C LEU A 464 -23.71 2.68 16.44
N LEU A 465 -22.47 2.84 16.88
CA LEU A 465 -22.08 3.72 17.97
C LEU A 465 -21.14 4.82 17.45
N SER A 466 -21.38 6.07 17.83
CA SER A 466 -20.47 7.20 17.67
C SER A 466 -20.13 7.71 19.07
N GLN A 467 -18.85 7.79 19.41
CA GLN A 467 -18.41 8.16 20.77
C GLN A 467 -19.11 7.33 21.87
N ASP A 468 -19.23 6.01 21.63
CA ASP A 468 -19.92 5.05 22.48
C ASP A 468 -21.43 5.33 22.73
N GLN A 469 -22.06 6.17 21.92
CA GLN A 469 -23.50 6.44 21.94
C GLN A 469 -24.17 5.93 20.66
N PRO A 470 -25.38 5.32 20.74
CA PRO A 470 -26.12 4.91 19.55
C PRO A 470 -26.42 6.06 18.60
N LEU A 471 -26.17 5.86 17.30
CA LEU A 471 -26.49 6.85 16.28
C LEU A 471 -28.00 7.13 16.25
N SER A 472 -28.34 8.43 16.16
CA SER A 472 -29.71 8.88 15.96
C SER A 472 -30.27 8.44 14.60
N LEU A 473 -31.59 8.55 14.43
CA LEU A 473 -32.22 8.26 13.15
C LEU A 473 -31.80 9.29 12.08
N GLU A 474 -31.63 10.54 12.48
CA GLU A 474 -31.11 11.66 11.69
C GLU A 474 -29.70 11.38 11.16
N ASP A 475 -28.78 10.94 12.04
CA ASP A 475 -27.40 10.63 11.64
C ASP A 475 -27.34 9.45 10.66
N LYS A 476 -28.13 8.40 10.92
CA LYS A 476 -28.23 7.23 10.02
C LYS A 476 -28.79 7.62 8.66
N THR A 477 -29.80 8.50 8.63
CA THR A 477 -30.40 9.01 7.39
C THR A 477 -29.39 9.85 6.61
N SER A 478 -28.69 10.76 7.28
CA SER A 478 -27.66 11.61 6.67
C SER A 478 -26.53 10.78 6.06
N LEU A 479 -26.10 9.73 6.77
CA LEU A 479 -25.09 8.78 6.28
C LEU A 479 -25.54 8.12 4.98
N VAL A 480 -26.71 7.47 4.95
CA VAL A 480 -27.17 6.78 3.72
C VAL A 480 -27.55 7.75 2.60
N SER A 481 -28.04 8.95 2.90
CA SER A 481 -28.30 10.02 1.94
C SER A 481 -27.00 10.42 1.23
N GLY A 482 -25.92 10.61 1.98
CA GLY A 482 -24.59 10.86 1.44
C GLY A 482 -24.10 9.73 0.51
N VAL A 483 -24.28 8.48 0.92
CA VAL A 483 -23.90 7.30 0.11
C VAL A 483 -24.69 7.22 -1.20
N LEU A 484 -26.01 7.41 -1.16
CA LEU A 484 -26.86 7.39 -2.37
C LEU A 484 -26.51 8.53 -3.33
N LYS A 485 -26.26 9.74 -2.81
CA LYS A 485 -25.80 10.89 -3.60
C LYS A 485 -24.43 10.62 -4.23
N GLY A 486 -23.48 10.11 -3.45
CA GLY A 486 -22.13 9.77 -3.94
C GLY A 486 -22.13 8.70 -5.03
N MET A 487 -23.06 7.73 -4.98
CA MET A 487 -23.24 6.74 -6.05
C MET A 487 -24.02 7.28 -7.27
N GLY A 488 -24.57 8.49 -7.22
CA GLY A 488 -25.53 8.98 -8.21
C GLY A 488 -26.86 8.20 -8.21
N LEU A 489 -27.13 7.39 -7.18
CA LEU A 489 -28.31 6.53 -7.07
C LEU A 489 -29.41 7.22 -6.27
N THR A 490 -29.90 8.35 -6.79
CA THR A 490 -30.94 9.16 -6.14
C THR A 490 -32.30 9.05 -6.84
N ARG A 491 -32.32 8.50 -8.05
CA ARG A 491 -33.50 8.37 -8.93
C ARG A 491 -33.49 7.02 -9.64
N GLN A 492 -34.64 6.61 -10.15
CA GLN A 492 -34.80 5.41 -11.00
C GLN A 492 -34.22 4.13 -10.39
N PHE A 493 -34.73 3.75 -9.22
CA PHE A 493 -34.33 2.50 -8.56
C PHE A 493 -34.90 1.26 -9.25
N ALA A 494 -34.04 0.27 -9.49
CA ALA A 494 -34.42 -1.07 -9.88
C ALA A 494 -35.19 -1.78 -8.74
N PRO A 495 -36.01 -2.82 -9.05
CA PRO A 495 -36.60 -3.69 -8.03
C PRO A 495 -35.55 -4.37 -7.14
N THR A 496 -34.40 -4.76 -7.69
CA THR A 496 -33.27 -5.30 -6.93
C THR A 496 -32.05 -4.41 -7.11
N VAL A 497 -31.48 -3.93 -6.00
CA VAL A 497 -30.19 -3.24 -5.97
C VAL A 497 -29.19 -4.10 -5.21
N LEU A 498 -28.19 -4.64 -5.91
CA LEU A 498 -27.08 -5.36 -5.30
C LEU A 498 -26.02 -4.37 -4.82
N LEU A 499 -25.57 -4.54 -3.58
CA LEU A 499 -24.43 -3.84 -3.01
C LEU A 499 -23.32 -4.88 -2.84
N LEU A 500 -22.29 -4.82 -3.68
CA LEU A 500 -21.26 -5.84 -3.75
C LEU A 500 -19.95 -5.32 -3.15
N GLY A 501 -19.61 -5.86 -1.99
CA GLY A 501 -18.24 -5.82 -1.50
C GLY A 501 -17.40 -6.83 -2.28
N HIS A 502 -16.09 -6.74 -2.17
CA HIS A 502 -15.22 -7.80 -2.67
C HIS A 502 -14.26 -8.28 -1.58
N GLY A 503 -13.70 -9.45 -1.82
CA GLY A 503 -12.65 -10.07 -1.02
C GLY A 503 -12.05 -11.23 -1.79
N SER A 504 -10.91 -11.71 -1.33
CA SER A 504 -10.18 -12.82 -1.93
C SER A 504 -10.36 -14.11 -1.12
N GLU A 505 -10.06 -15.24 -1.74
CA GLU A 505 -9.87 -16.52 -1.05
C GLU A 505 -8.47 -17.05 -1.32
N THR A 506 -7.73 -17.25 -0.23
CA THR A 506 -6.36 -17.81 -0.22
C THR A 506 -6.19 -18.64 1.06
N ARG A 507 -5.19 -19.52 1.06
CA ARG A 507 -4.74 -20.26 2.25
C ARG A 507 -3.27 -19.99 2.51
N ASN A 508 -2.87 -20.00 3.79
CA ASN A 508 -1.47 -19.91 4.19
C ASN A 508 -0.69 -18.76 3.51
N ASN A 509 -1.30 -17.57 3.47
CA ASN A 509 -0.74 -16.43 2.77
C ASN A 509 -0.61 -15.24 3.73
N LEU A 510 0.63 -14.92 4.11
CA LEU A 510 0.95 -13.78 4.98
C LEU A 510 0.49 -12.44 4.38
N HIS A 511 0.38 -12.35 3.06
CA HIS A 511 -0.06 -11.14 2.36
C HIS A 511 -1.55 -11.17 1.95
N ALA A 512 -2.39 -11.97 2.61
CA ALA A 512 -3.80 -12.13 2.25
C ALA A 512 -4.57 -10.79 2.22
N SER A 513 -4.34 -9.90 3.18
CA SER A 513 -5.01 -8.58 3.24
C SER A 513 -4.71 -7.70 2.03
N GLY A 514 -3.54 -7.89 1.39
CA GLY A 514 -3.18 -7.21 0.14
C GLY A 514 -3.98 -7.64 -1.09
N LEU A 515 -4.69 -8.78 -1.00
CA LEU A 515 -5.62 -9.26 -2.02
C LEU A 515 -7.07 -8.85 -1.73
N ASP A 516 -7.39 -8.47 -0.49
CA ASP A 516 -8.71 -7.97 -0.12
C ASP A 516 -8.90 -6.51 -0.58
N CYS A 517 -9.90 -5.81 -0.03
CA CYS A 517 -10.23 -4.46 -0.45
C CYS A 517 -9.33 -3.43 0.24
N GLY A 518 -8.48 -2.75 -0.54
CA GLY A 518 -7.67 -1.63 -0.04
C GLY A 518 -8.52 -0.48 0.50
N ALA A 519 -9.69 -0.22 -0.09
CA ALA A 519 -10.62 0.79 0.41
C ALA A 519 -11.30 0.38 1.73
N CYS A 520 -11.26 -0.90 2.11
CA CYS A 520 -11.75 -1.39 3.40
C CYS A 520 -10.59 -1.66 4.39
N GLY A 521 -9.39 -1.14 4.14
CA GLY A 521 -8.25 -1.32 5.04
C GLY A 521 -7.64 -2.73 5.00
N GLY A 522 -7.62 -3.35 3.82
CA GLY A 522 -7.11 -4.72 3.63
C GLY A 522 -8.07 -5.78 4.17
N GLN A 523 -9.37 -5.44 4.24
CA GLN A 523 -10.42 -6.34 4.71
C GLN A 523 -11.42 -6.63 3.60
N THR A 524 -12.22 -7.69 3.76
CA THR A 524 -13.34 -7.93 2.87
C THR A 524 -14.41 -6.84 3.05
N GLY A 525 -14.99 -6.39 1.94
CA GLY A 525 -16.09 -5.40 1.96
C GLY A 525 -17.42 -5.93 2.51
N GLU A 526 -17.44 -7.15 3.07
CA GLU A 526 -18.63 -7.86 3.53
C GLU A 526 -19.42 -7.08 4.59
N VAL A 527 -18.73 -6.52 5.60
CA VAL A 527 -19.39 -5.76 6.67
C VAL A 527 -20.03 -4.49 6.13
N ASN A 528 -19.31 -3.72 5.30
CA ASN A 528 -19.79 -2.46 4.75
C ASN A 528 -21.12 -2.63 4.01
N VAL A 529 -21.20 -3.60 3.10
CA VAL A 529 -22.42 -3.80 2.30
C VAL A 529 -23.57 -4.37 3.12
N ARG A 530 -23.30 -5.19 4.14
CA ARG A 530 -24.34 -5.70 5.06
C ARG A 530 -24.95 -4.59 5.91
N VAL A 531 -24.10 -3.73 6.47
CA VAL A 531 -24.53 -2.56 7.24
C VAL A 531 -25.34 -1.63 6.35
N LEU A 532 -24.82 -1.29 5.17
CA LEU A 532 -25.49 -0.40 4.23
C LEU A 532 -26.84 -0.96 3.76
N ALA A 533 -26.91 -2.24 3.39
CA ALA A 533 -28.16 -2.87 2.98
C ALA A 533 -29.19 -2.90 4.13
N SER A 534 -28.75 -3.10 5.37
CA SER A 534 -29.63 -3.04 6.55
C SER A 534 -30.22 -1.63 6.71
N LEU A 535 -29.39 -0.59 6.67
CA LEU A 535 -29.84 0.81 6.79
C LEU A 535 -30.77 1.22 5.62
N LEU A 536 -30.43 0.86 4.38
CA LEU A 536 -31.24 1.20 3.20
C LEU A 536 -32.56 0.43 3.11
N ASN A 537 -32.74 -0.66 3.85
CA ASN A 537 -34.00 -1.40 3.93
C ASN A 537 -34.84 -1.01 5.16
N ASP A 538 -34.32 -0.18 6.07
CA ASP A 538 -35.05 0.28 7.23
C ASP A 538 -36.18 1.25 6.83
N ALA A 539 -37.41 0.95 7.27
CA ALA A 539 -38.59 1.73 6.90
C ALA A 539 -38.58 3.16 7.45
N SER A 540 -38.01 3.38 8.64
CA SER A 540 -37.93 4.69 9.27
C SER A 540 -36.91 5.59 8.57
N ILE A 541 -35.78 5.01 8.12
CA ILE A 541 -34.78 5.72 7.31
C ILE A 541 -35.37 6.07 5.94
N ARG A 542 -36.04 5.12 5.27
CA ARG A 542 -36.69 5.38 3.98
C ARG A 542 -37.74 6.49 4.04
N GLN A 543 -38.50 6.58 5.13
CA GLN A 543 -39.46 7.66 5.33
C GLN A 543 -38.78 9.04 5.37
N LYS A 544 -37.66 9.16 6.10
CA LYS A 544 -36.90 10.41 6.13
C LYS A 544 -36.18 10.72 4.81
N LEU A 545 -35.68 9.71 4.11
CA LEU A 545 -35.10 9.90 2.78
C LEU A 545 -36.12 10.48 1.79
N GLU A 546 -37.39 10.07 1.90
CA GLU A 546 -38.47 10.65 1.11
C GLU A 546 -38.68 12.15 1.44
N GLU A 547 -38.57 12.55 2.72
CA GLU A 547 -38.60 13.95 3.15
C GLU A 547 -37.41 14.76 2.57
N GLU A 548 -36.25 14.11 2.37
CA GLU A 548 -35.07 14.68 1.69
C GLU A 548 -35.14 14.62 0.14
N GLY A 549 -36.24 14.13 -0.43
CA GLY A 549 -36.47 14.06 -1.87
C GLY A 549 -35.89 12.81 -2.57
N ILE A 550 -35.42 11.81 -1.82
CA ILE A 550 -34.95 10.52 -2.35
C ILE A 550 -36.04 9.47 -2.15
N GLN A 551 -36.85 9.26 -3.19
CA GLN A 551 -37.95 8.29 -3.16
C GLN A 551 -37.50 6.90 -3.61
N ILE A 552 -37.30 6.01 -2.63
CA ILE A 552 -37.03 4.59 -2.87
C ILE A 552 -38.36 3.84 -2.99
N PRO A 553 -38.69 3.22 -4.14
CA PRO A 553 -39.92 2.47 -4.31
C PRO A 553 -40.06 1.35 -3.26
N LYS A 554 -41.29 1.10 -2.79
CA LYS A 554 -41.57 0.03 -1.81
C LYS A 554 -41.14 -1.37 -2.30
N LYS A 555 -41.18 -1.59 -3.61
CA LYS A 555 -40.73 -2.84 -4.25
C LYS A 555 -39.21 -2.99 -4.36
N THR A 556 -38.44 -1.92 -4.14
CA THR A 556 -37.00 -1.94 -4.22
C THR A 556 -36.40 -2.58 -2.97
N ARG A 557 -35.62 -3.64 -3.16
CA ARG A 557 -34.84 -4.31 -2.12
C ARG A 557 -33.35 -4.12 -2.37
N PHE A 558 -32.63 -3.66 -1.35
CA PHE A 558 -31.17 -3.66 -1.36
C PHE A 558 -30.69 -5.01 -0.84
N VAL A 559 -29.80 -5.68 -1.57
CA VAL A 559 -29.26 -6.99 -1.20
C VAL A 559 -27.74 -6.88 -1.16
N ALA A 560 -27.17 -7.15 0.01
CA ALA A 560 -25.72 -7.24 0.18
C ALA A 560 -25.18 -8.50 -0.50
N GLY A 561 -23.99 -8.41 -1.06
CA GLY A 561 -23.27 -9.59 -1.55
C GLY A 561 -21.76 -9.38 -1.58
N LEU A 562 -21.04 -10.46 -1.83
CA LEU A 562 -19.58 -10.47 -1.87
C LEU A 562 -19.11 -11.12 -3.18
N HIS A 563 -18.34 -10.37 -3.98
CA HIS A 563 -17.59 -10.89 -5.12
C HIS A 563 -16.25 -11.45 -4.62
N ASN A 564 -16.06 -12.76 -4.79
CA ASN A 564 -14.78 -13.41 -4.55
C ASN A 564 -13.85 -13.17 -5.74
N THR A 565 -12.82 -12.35 -5.57
CA THR A 565 -11.90 -11.98 -6.65
C THR A 565 -11.00 -13.13 -7.10
N THR A 566 -10.76 -14.15 -6.27
CA THR A 566 -9.99 -15.32 -6.67
C THR A 566 -10.80 -16.19 -7.65
N THR A 567 -12.09 -16.43 -7.38
CA THR A 567 -12.94 -17.40 -8.10
C THR A 567 -13.98 -16.80 -9.05
N ASP A 568 -14.20 -15.48 -8.97
CA ASP A 568 -15.31 -14.73 -9.57
C ASP A 568 -16.71 -15.18 -9.14
N GLU A 569 -16.83 -15.92 -8.05
CA GLU A 569 -18.14 -16.25 -7.48
C GLU A 569 -18.75 -15.03 -6.76
N VAL A 570 -20.05 -14.81 -6.94
CA VAL A 570 -20.80 -13.79 -6.19
C VAL A 570 -21.73 -14.50 -5.20
N SER A 571 -21.51 -14.27 -3.92
CA SER A 571 -22.38 -14.75 -2.84
C SER A 571 -23.33 -13.64 -2.40
N CYS A 572 -24.64 -13.82 -2.56
CA CYS A 572 -25.65 -12.89 -2.08
C CYS A 572 -26.11 -13.25 -0.65
N PHE A 573 -26.33 -12.22 0.16
CA PHE A 573 -26.74 -12.34 1.57
C PHE A 573 -28.21 -11.96 1.77
N GLY A 574 -29.04 -12.45 0.87
CA GLY A 574 -30.48 -12.24 0.84
C GLY A 574 -31.06 -12.97 -0.36
N GLU A 575 -32.38 -13.06 -0.42
CA GLU A 575 -33.05 -13.64 -1.57
C GLU A 575 -32.84 -12.77 -2.81
N ILE A 576 -32.70 -13.41 -3.97
CA ILE A 576 -32.64 -12.79 -5.29
C ILE A 576 -33.51 -13.60 -6.24
N ASP A 577 -33.98 -12.96 -7.31
CA ASP A 577 -34.77 -13.65 -8.33
C ASP A 577 -33.90 -14.64 -9.12
N THR A 578 -34.51 -15.72 -9.61
CA THR A 578 -33.81 -16.80 -10.33
C THR A 578 -33.08 -16.29 -11.58
N ASP A 579 -33.62 -15.26 -12.23
CA ASP A 579 -33.00 -14.64 -13.41
C ASP A 579 -31.72 -13.89 -13.02
N ILE A 580 -31.71 -13.21 -11.87
CA ILE A 580 -30.54 -12.51 -11.34
C ILE A 580 -29.46 -13.53 -10.96
N GLU A 581 -29.83 -14.63 -10.31
CA GLU A 581 -28.89 -15.72 -9.98
C GLU A 581 -28.25 -16.31 -11.25
N ALA A 582 -29.07 -16.53 -12.30
CA ALA A 582 -28.58 -17.02 -13.58
C ALA A 582 -27.61 -16.02 -14.26
N TRP A 583 -27.93 -14.71 -14.24
CA TRP A 583 -27.05 -13.66 -14.78
C TRP A 583 -25.72 -13.58 -14.04
N LEU A 584 -25.74 -13.62 -12.70
CA LEU A 584 -24.52 -13.62 -11.91
C LEU A 584 -23.63 -14.82 -12.25
N LYS A 585 -24.21 -16.03 -12.35
CA LYS A 585 -23.46 -17.24 -12.70
C LYS A 585 -22.85 -17.17 -14.12
N GLN A 586 -23.61 -16.65 -15.08
CA GLN A 586 -23.12 -16.48 -16.46
C GLN A 586 -22.01 -15.42 -16.51
N ALA A 587 -22.14 -14.32 -15.77
CA ALA A 587 -21.11 -13.30 -15.63
C ALA A 587 -19.83 -13.84 -14.99
N SER A 588 -19.95 -14.65 -13.93
CA SER A 588 -18.82 -15.36 -13.31
C SER A 588 -18.08 -16.24 -14.33
N ASN A 589 -18.81 -17.03 -15.12
CA ASN A 589 -18.20 -17.88 -16.15
C ASN A 589 -17.45 -17.05 -17.20
N ALA A 590 -18.07 -16.00 -17.73
CA ALA A 590 -17.46 -15.11 -18.72
C ALA A 590 -16.19 -14.42 -18.17
N THR A 591 -16.23 -13.98 -16.90
CA THR A 591 -15.09 -13.33 -16.25
C THR A 591 -13.92 -14.29 -16.06
N ARG A 592 -14.19 -15.52 -15.59
CA ARG A 592 -13.17 -16.58 -15.45
C ARG A 592 -12.52 -16.90 -16.80
N ARG A 593 -13.32 -16.95 -17.87
CA ARG A 593 -12.83 -17.21 -19.24
C ARG A 593 -11.86 -16.16 -19.71
N GLU A 594 -12.20 -14.90 -19.54
CA GLU A 594 -11.32 -13.80 -19.90
C GLU A 594 -10.03 -13.81 -19.07
N ARG A 595 -10.13 -14.06 -17.76
CA ARG A 595 -8.96 -14.13 -16.87
C ARG A 595 -8.05 -15.32 -17.16
N ALA A 596 -8.60 -16.47 -17.55
CA ALA A 596 -7.82 -17.65 -17.91
C ALA A 596 -6.82 -17.33 -19.04
N ALA A 597 -7.13 -16.36 -19.90
CA ALA A 597 -6.23 -15.88 -20.95
C ALA A 597 -4.89 -15.33 -20.40
N THR A 598 -4.94 -14.72 -19.22
CA THR A 598 -3.82 -14.00 -18.58
C THR A 598 -3.21 -14.73 -17.38
N MET A 599 -3.71 -15.93 -17.07
CA MET A 599 -3.19 -16.77 -15.99
C MET A 599 -2.25 -17.85 -16.57
N GLU A 600 -2.49 -19.13 -16.26
CA GLU A 600 -1.69 -20.24 -16.76
C GLU A 600 -2.24 -20.77 -18.08
N ALA A 601 -1.35 -21.11 -19.02
CA ALA A 601 -1.71 -21.54 -20.37
C ALA A 601 -2.72 -22.72 -20.38
N GLY A 602 -2.64 -23.64 -19.42
CA GLY A 602 -3.53 -24.79 -19.33
C GLY A 602 -4.99 -24.46 -18.94
N LEU A 603 -5.27 -23.28 -18.38
CA LEU A 603 -6.61 -22.91 -17.92
C LEU A 603 -7.55 -22.51 -19.07
N GLN A 604 -7.02 -21.97 -20.16
CA GLN A 604 -7.82 -21.50 -21.30
C GLN A 604 -8.61 -22.64 -21.97
N GLU A 605 -8.01 -23.83 -22.02
CA GLU A 605 -8.54 -25.02 -22.69
C GLU A 605 -9.61 -25.77 -21.88
N LEU A 606 -9.82 -25.42 -20.60
CA LEU A 606 -10.79 -26.09 -19.74
C LEU A 606 -12.23 -25.75 -20.16
N ASP A 607 -13.22 -26.59 -19.85
CA ASP A 607 -14.64 -26.16 -19.92
C ASP A 607 -15.01 -25.30 -18.69
N ASP A 608 -16.16 -24.62 -18.70
CA ASP A 608 -16.52 -23.66 -17.64
C ASP A 608 -16.54 -24.31 -16.25
N LYS A 609 -17.03 -25.55 -16.17
CA LYS A 609 -17.12 -26.29 -14.91
C LYS A 609 -15.74 -26.70 -14.40
N LYS A 610 -14.85 -27.14 -15.29
CA LYS A 610 -13.47 -27.48 -14.95
C LYS A 610 -12.67 -26.25 -14.55
N LEU A 611 -12.88 -25.11 -15.23
CA LEU A 611 -12.23 -23.85 -14.91
C LEU A 611 -12.66 -23.34 -13.53
N GLU A 612 -13.96 -23.36 -13.23
CA GLU A 612 -14.49 -23.04 -11.90
C GLU A 612 -13.83 -23.89 -10.82
N LYS A 613 -13.79 -25.21 -11.04
CA LYS A 613 -13.18 -26.15 -10.11
C LYS A 613 -11.68 -25.92 -9.95
N ALA A 614 -10.96 -25.62 -11.03
CA ALA A 614 -9.52 -25.35 -11.00
C ALA A 614 -9.23 -24.09 -10.16
N LEU A 615 -9.96 -23.00 -10.37
CA LEU A 615 -9.78 -21.76 -9.60
C LEU A 615 -10.22 -21.92 -8.14
N SER A 616 -11.30 -22.66 -7.88
CA SER A 616 -11.72 -22.97 -6.49
C SER A 616 -10.72 -23.86 -5.76
N ASN A 617 -10.10 -24.82 -6.45
CA ASN A 617 -9.04 -25.64 -5.88
C ASN A 617 -7.78 -24.79 -5.61
N ARG A 618 -7.39 -23.94 -6.56
CA ARG A 618 -6.26 -23.00 -6.42
C ARG A 618 -6.42 -22.09 -5.19
N ALA A 619 -7.60 -21.50 -5.02
CA ALA A 619 -7.93 -20.66 -3.86
C ALA A 619 -7.80 -21.38 -2.50
N ARG A 620 -7.88 -22.71 -2.50
CA ARG A 620 -7.85 -23.57 -1.31
C ARG A 620 -6.54 -24.33 -1.14
N ASP A 621 -5.61 -24.19 -2.08
CA ASP A 621 -4.30 -24.84 -2.02
C ASP A 621 -3.39 -24.02 -1.11
N TRP A 622 -2.94 -24.64 0.00
CA TRP A 622 -2.04 -24.02 0.98
C TRP A 622 -0.61 -23.81 0.45
N SER A 623 -0.25 -24.49 -0.64
CA SER A 623 1.04 -24.37 -1.31
C SER A 623 1.02 -23.37 -2.48
N GLU A 624 -0.16 -22.88 -2.85
CA GLU A 624 -0.30 -21.91 -3.92
C GLU A 624 0.22 -20.54 -3.49
N VAL A 625 1.31 -20.11 -4.10
CA VAL A 625 1.94 -18.82 -3.81
C VAL A 625 1.33 -17.67 -4.59
N ARG A 626 0.57 -17.96 -5.67
CA ARG A 626 -0.09 -17.03 -6.58
C ARG A 626 -1.58 -17.34 -6.72
N PRO A 627 -2.39 -17.20 -5.66
CA PRO A 627 -3.83 -17.49 -5.74
C PRO A 627 -4.53 -16.63 -6.79
N GLU A 628 -4.16 -15.35 -6.86
CA GLU A 628 -4.52 -14.38 -7.89
C GLU A 628 -3.44 -13.29 -7.99
N TRP A 629 -3.59 -12.36 -8.94
CA TRP A 629 -2.63 -11.26 -9.16
C TRP A 629 -2.99 -9.96 -8.42
N GLY A 630 -4.06 -9.94 -7.62
CA GLY A 630 -4.53 -8.74 -6.95
C GLY A 630 -4.77 -7.60 -7.95
N LEU A 631 -4.16 -6.45 -7.70
CA LEU A 631 -4.29 -5.23 -8.50
C LEU A 631 -3.14 -5.06 -9.51
N ALA A 632 -2.43 -6.15 -9.85
CA ALA A 632 -1.37 -6.11 -10.84
C ALA A 632 -1.90 -5.60 -12.19
N ASN A 633 -0.99 -4.97 -12.94
CA ASN A 633 -1.26 -4.30 -14.20
C ASN A 633 -2.26 -3.12 -14.20
N ASN A 634 -2.67 -2.60 -13.02
CA ASN A 634 -3.43 -1.35 -12.96
C ASN A 634 -2.68 -0.19 -13.66
N ALA A 635 -3.43 0.71 -14.33
CA ALA A 635 -2.83 1.82 -15.08
C ALA A 635 -3.72 3.07 -15.19
N VAL A 636 -5.03 2.95 -14.96
CA VAL A 636 -5.98 4.03 -15.26
C VAL A 636 -6.98 4.19 -14.12
N PHE A 637 -7.34 5.44 -13.83
CA PHE A 637 -8.53 5.78 -13.05
C PHE A 637 -9.48 6.59 -13.93
N ILE A 638 -10.71 6.13 -14.11
CA ILE A 638 -11.73 6.82 -14.92
C ILE A 638 -12.87 7.26 -14.01
N VAL A 639 -13.15 8.56 -14.04
CA VAL A 639 -14.24 9.23 -13.35
C VAL A 639 -15.20 9.76 -14.40
N ALA A 640 -16.22 8.97 -14.73
CA ALA A 640 -17.13 9.29 -15.83
C ALA A 640 -18.49 8.59 -15.69
N PRO A 641 -19.53 9.04 -16.41
CA PRO A 641 -20.79 8.30 -16.46
C PRO A 641 -20.57 6.90 -17.02
N ARG A 642 -21.25 5.89 -16.44
CA ARG A 642 -21.09 4.48 -16.85
C ARG A 642 -21.30 4.27 -18.36
N ASP A 643 -22.22 5.01 -18.96
CA ASP A 643 -22.53 4.91 -20.39
C ASP A 643 -21.32 5.12 -21.31
N ARG A 644 -20.32 5.90 -20.86
CA ARG A 644 -19.09 6.14 -21.62
C ARG A 644 -18.13 4.96 -21.59
N THR A 645 -18.15 4.15 -20.53
CA THR A 645 -17.20 3.04 -20.32
C THR A 645 -17.82 1.66 -20.51
N ARG A 646 -19.15 1.55 -20.54
CA ARG A 646 -19.93 0.29 -20.57
C ARG A 646 -19.42 -0.73 -21.58
N ALA A 647 -19.10 -0.29 -22.80
CA ALA A 647 -18.73 -1.17 -23.91
C ALA A 647 -17.22 -1.20 -24.20
N LEU A 648 -16.39 -0.56 -23.36
CA LEU A 648 -14.97 -0.40 -23.65
C LEU A 648 -14.17 -1.61 -23.12
N PRO A 649 -13.24 -2.17 -23.92
CA PRO A 649 -12.28 -3.15 -23.44
C PRO A 649 -11.16 -2.44 -22.68
N LEU A 650 -11.20 -2.49 -21.36
CA LEU A 650 -10.21 -1.85 -20.48
C LEU A 650 -9.23 -2.85 -19.85
N ASP A 651 -9.30 -4.11 -20.29
CA ASP A 651 -8.39 -5.21 -19.95
C ASP A 651 -8.21 -5.47 -18.43
N GLY A 652 -9.17 -5.08 -17.59
CA GLY A 652 -9.01 -5.11 -16.12
C GLY A 652 -7.86 -4.25 -15.60
N ARG A 653 -7.53 -3.15 -16.28
CA ARG A 653 -6.47 -2.20 -15.87
C ARG A 653 -7.01 -0.88 -15.29
N ALA A 654 -8.32 -0.69 -15.34
CA ALA A 654 -8.97 0.57 -15.00
C ALA A 654 -9.73 0.48 -13.67
N PHE A 655 -9.43 1.38 -12.75
CA PHE A 655 -10.32 1.71 -11.66
C PHE A 655 -11.48 2.55 -12.20
N LEU A 656 -12.72 2.13 -11.96
CA LEU A 656 -13.91 2.74 -12.57
C LEU A 656 -14.83 3.36 -11.52
N HIS A 657 -14.82 4.69 -11.42
CA HIS A 657 -15.75 5.44 -10.58
C HIS A 657 -16.82 6.09 -11.44
N ASP A 658 -18.07 5.82 -11.11
CA ASP A 658 -19.18 6.43 -11.83
C ASP A 658 -19.41 7.83 -11.28
N TYR A 659 -19.54 8.81 -12.18
CA TYR A 659 -19.69 10.22 -11.82
C TYR A 659 -20.39 10.98 -12.94
N ASP A 660 -21.38 11.81 -12.59
CA ASP A 660 -22.11 12.67 -13.52
C ASP A 660 -22.11 14.11 -12.98
N TRP A 661 -21.30 14.97 -13.61
CA TRP A 661 -21.12 16.34 -13.18
C TRP A 661 -22.41 17.18 -13.26
N HIS A 662 -23.39 16.78 -14.08
CA HIS A 662 -24.68 17.46 -14.15
C HIS A 662 -25.51 17.29 -12.87
N GLN A 663 -25.19 16.28 -12.06
CA GLN A 663 -25.82 16.02 -10.76
C GLN A 663 -25.01 16.64 -9.59
N ASP A 664 -23.90 17.31 -9.89
CA ASP A 664 -22.92 17.86 -8.94
C ASP A 664 -22.57 19.32 -9.30
N PRO A 665 -23.54 20.25 -9.24
CA PRO A 665 -23.37 21.62 -9.76
C PRO A 665 -22.34 22.45 -8.99
N ASP A 666 -22.05 22.10 -7.74
CA ASP A 666 -21.02 22.72 -6.88
C ASP A 666 -19.68 21.96 -6.90
N ALA A 667 -19.58 20.88 -7.68
CA ALA A 667 -18.40 20.02 -7.79
C ALA A 667 -17.95 19.37 -6.46
N ALA A 668 -18.84 19.26 -5.47
CA ALA A 668 -18.51 18.69 -4.16
C ALA A 668 -18.19 17.20 -4.24
N LEU A 669 -18.88 16.44 -5.09
CA LEU A 669 -18.56 15.03 -5.32
C LEU A 669 -17.25 14.88 -6.11
N LEU A 670 -17.00 15.73 -7.11
CA LEU A 670 -15.71 15.74 -7.81
C LEU A 670 -14.55 15.99 -6.84
N GLU A 671 -14.70 16.97 -5.95
CA GLU A 671 -13.72 17.28 -4.92
C GLU A 671 -13.44 16.05 -4.04
N GLN A 672 -14.48 15.36 -3.57
CA GLN A 672 -14.32 14.11 -2.81
C GLN A 672 -13.60 13.02 -3.60
N ILE A 673 -13.94 12.86 -4.89
CA ILE A 673 -13.33 11.84 -5.76
C ILE A 673 -11.84 12.11 -5.97
N MET A 674 -11.45 13.36 -6.19
CA MET A 674 -10.06 13.75 -6.43
C MET A 674 -9.22 13.74 -5.14
N THR A 675 -9.82 14.01 -3.98
CA THR A 675 -9.10 14.06 -2.70
C THR A 675 -8.96 12.70 -2.00
N ALA A 676 -9.81 11.71 -2.33
CA ALA A 676 -9.74 10.38 -1.74
C ALA A 676 -9.56 9.25 -2.77
N PRO A 677 -10.55 8.84 -3.61
CA PRO A 677 -10.36 7.80 -4.61
C PRO A 677 -9.16 7.98 -5.55
N MET A 678 -8.90 9.19 -6.05
CA MET A 678 -7.73 9.45 -6.90
C MET A 678 -6.41 9.21 -6.14
N VAL A 679 -6.35 9.64 -4.87
CA VAL A 679 -5.17 9.43 -4.02
C VAL A 679 -4.96 7.94 -3.74
N VAL A 680 -6.01 7.20 -3.38
CA VAL A 680 -5.94 5.76 -3.11
C VAL A 680 -5.54 4.96 -4.35
N THR A 681 -6.09 5.29 -5.53
CA THR A 681 -5.71 4.61 -6.78
C THR A 681 -4.27 4.93 -7.17
N HIS A 682 -3.77 6.14 -6.89
CA HIS A 682 -2.37 6.50 -7.04
C HIS A 682 -1.46 5.74 -6.07
N TRP A 683 -1.84 5.62 -4.80
CA TRP A 683 -1.14 4.81 -3.79
C TRP A 683 -0.95 3.37 -4.26
N ILE A 684 -2.03 2.74 -4.71
CA ILE A 684 -1.99 1.38 -5.24
C ILE A 684 -1.07 1.31 -6.46
N ASN A 685 -1.25 2.20 -7.44
CA ASN A 685 -0.44 2.20 -8.66
C ASN A 685 1.05 2.30 -8.36
N MET A 686 1.45 3.24 -7.51
CA MET A 686 2.85 3.43 -7.17
C MET A 686 3.45 2.29 -6.36
N GLN A 687 2.71 1.66 -5.44
CA GLN A 687 3.20 0.47 -4.75
C GLN A 687 3.56 -0.64 -5.74
N TYR A 688 2.70 -0.91 -6.73
CA TYR A 688 2.95 -1.94 -7.73
C TYR A 688 4.09 -1.55 -8.68
N ASN A 689 4.18 -0.28 -9.09
CA ASN A 689 5.30 0.22 -9.89
C ASN A 689 6.63 0.00 -9.15
N LEU A 690 6.71 0.46 -7.90
CA LEU A 690 7.91 0.42 -7.06
C LEU A 690 8.34 -1.02 -6.73
N SER A 691 7.39 -1.90 -6.40
CA SER A 691 7.71 -3.31 -6.14
C SER A 691 8.19 -4.06 -7.40
N VAL A 692 7.94 -3.57 -8.62
CA VAL A 692 8.51 -4.13 -9.86
C VAL A 692 9.90 -3.57 -10.15
N VAL A 693 10.09 -2.25 -10.06
CA VAL A 693 11.38 -1.62 -10.42
C VAL A 693 12.48 -1.90 -9.38
N ASP A 694 12.10 -2.11 -8.11
CA ASP A 694 13.03 -2.47 -7.04
C ASP A 694 12.32 -3.34 -5.98
N ASN A 695 12.18 -4.65 -6.26
CA ASN A 695 11.51 -5.56 -5.33
C ASN A 695 12.30 -5.77 -4.03
N ASP A 696 13.62 -5.62 -4.08
CA ASP A 696 14.47 -5.80 -2.91
C ASP A 696 14.28 -4.65 -1.92
N PHE A 697 14.06 -3.42 -2.41
CA PHE A 697 13.86 -2.24 -1.55
C PHE A 697 12.39 -1.94 -1.24
N PHE A 698 11.51 -1.94 -2.26
CA PHE A 698 10.08 -1.57 -2.15
C PHE A 698 9.12 -2.76 -2.19
N GLY A 699 9.66 -3.97 -2.28
CA GLY A 699 8.90 -5.21 -2.24
C GLY A 699 9.30 -6.07 -1.05
N SER A 700 8.62 -7.20 -0.93
CA SER A 700 8.88 -8.13 0.16
C SER A 700 9.77 -9.30 -0.26
N GLY A 701 10.45 -9.19 -1.39
CA GLY A 701 11.32 -10.24 -1.91
C GLY A 701 10.55 -11.53 -2.24
N ASN A 702 11.23 -12.65 -2.10
CA ASN A 702 10.72 -13.97 -2.42
C ASN A 702 9.83 -14.52 -1.28
N LYS A 703 8.53 -14.64 -1.57
CA LYS A 703 7.51 -15.19 -0.65
C LYS A 703 7.85 -16.57 -0.09
N LEU A 704 8.63 -17.37 -0.80
CA LEU A 704 9.04 -18.71 -0.36
C LEU A 704 10.02 -18.69 0.83
N LEU A 705 10.67 -17.55 1.09
CA LEU A 705 11.66 -17.37 2.14
C LEU A 705 11.12 -16.59 3.35
N HIS A 706 9.82 -16.29 3.36
CA HIS A 706 9.22 -15.41 4.37
C HIS A 706 9.15 -16.05 5.76
N ASN A 707 9.68 -15.34 6.74
CA ASN A 707 9.47 -15.60 8.15
C ASN A 707 8.62 -14.48 8.76
N ALA A 708 7.43 -14.83 9.28
CA ALA A 708 6.51 -13.86 9.86
C ALA A 708 7.02 -13.29 11.19
N VAL A 709 7.03 -11.96 11.31
CA VAL A 709 7.39 -11.25 12.54
C VAL A 709 6.13 -11.03 13.38
N ASN A 710 6.10 -11.57 14.60
CA ASN A 710 4.97 -11.50 15.53
C ASN A 710 3.61 -11.83 14.87
N GLN A 711 3.59 -12.83 13.98
CA GLN A 711 2.44 -13.32 13.22
C GLN A 711 1.84 -12.35 12.18
N HIS A 712 1.85 -11.04 12.43
CA HIS A 712 1.12 -10.08 11.59
C HIS A 712 1.84 -8.76 11.32
N ILE A 713 3.01 -8.47 11.91
CA ILE A 713 3.66 -7.16 11.74
C ILE A 713 4.22 -7.00 10.31
N GLY A 714 4.97 -8.00 9.86
CA GLY A 714 5.68 -7.98 8.60
C GLY A 714 6.44 -9.29 8.42
N VAL A 715 7.36 -9.32 7.46
CA VAL A 715 8.16 -10.52 7.17
C VAL A 715 9.64 -10.19 7.11
N PHE A 716 10.47 -11.16 7.47
CA PHE A 716 11.86 -11.20 7.01
C PHE A 716 11.96 -12.13 5.80
N GLU A 717 12.87 -11.82 4.89
CA GLU A 717 13.25 -12.72 3.81
C GLU A 717 14.50 -13.50 4.23
N GLY A 718 14.34 -14.78 4.59
CA GLY A 718 15.41 -15.58 5.17
C GLY A 718 15.58 -15.30 6.67
N ASN A 719 16.81 -15.39 7.17
CA ASN A 719 17.10 -15.47 8.61
C ASN A 719 17.22 -14.11 9.33
N GLY A 720 17.02 -12.98 8.63
CA GLY A 720 17.16 -11.65 9.22
C GLY A 720 17.12 -10.55 8.16
N GLY A 721 17.81 -9.45 8.43
CA GLY A 721 17.74 -8.22 7.63
C GLY A 721 16.67 -7.27 8.16
N ASP A 722 16.41 -6.21 7.41
CA ASP A 722 15.34 -5.27 7.71
C ASP A 722 13.96 -5.91 7.49
N LEU A 723 12.92 -5.30 8.08
CA LEU A 723 11.54 -5.69 7.83
C LEU A 723 11.22 -5.49 6.34
N ARG A 724 10.65 -6.49 5.69
CA ARG A 724 10.26 -6.39 4.28
C ARG A 724 8.89 -5.72 4.15
N ILE A 725 8.77 -4.76 3.23
CA ILE A 725 7.53 -3.98 2.96
C ILE A 725 6.95 -4.31 1.58
N GLY A 726 5.77 -3.79 1.25
CA GLY A 726 5.24 -3.87 -0.11
C GLY A 726 4.87 -5.29 -0.57
N LEU A 727 4.95 -5.52 -1.88
CA LEU A 727 4.45 -6.74 -2.52
C LEU A 727 5.56 -7.78 -2.74
N PRO A 728 5.30 -9.07 -2.48
CA PRO A 728 6.27 -10.11 -2.78
C PRO A 728 6.37 -10.34 -4.29
N PHE A 729 7.53 -10.81 -4.73
CA PHE A 729 7.82 -11.13 -6.13
C PHE A 729 6.71 -11.98 -6.79
N GLN A 730 6.17 -12.97 -6.08
CA GLN A 730 5.11 -13.85 -6.56
C GLN A 730 3.75 -13.16 -6.82
N SER A 731 3.53 -11.94 -6.34
CA SER A 731 2.30 -11.16 -6.62
C SER A 731 2.39 -10.36 -7.93
N ILE A 732 3.59 -10.19 -8.47
CA ILE A 732 3.87 -9.30 -9.61
C ILE A 732 4.67 -9.98 -10.72
N HIS A 733 5.20 -11.18 -10.48
CA HIS A 733 6.00 -11.95 -11.43
C HIS A 733 5.61 -13.43 -11.44
N ASP A 734 5.51 -14.02 -12.64
CA ASP A 734 5.10 -15.42 -12.81
C ASP A 734 6.26 -16.43 -12.88
N GLY A 735 7.49 -15.93 -12.93
CA GLY A 735 8.71 -16.72 -13.10
C GLY A 735 9.40 -16.50 -14.44
N ASN A 736 8.69 -15.95 -15.43
CA ASN A 736 9.21 -15.63 -16.76
C ASN A 736 9.08 -14.13 -17.09
N GLU A 737 7.93 -13.52 -16.77
CA GLU A 737 7.64 -12.13 -17.11
C GLU A 737 6.91 -11.40 -15.97
N TRP A 738 7.10 -10.08 -15.93
CA TRP A 738 6.33 -9.19 -15.08
C TRP A 738 4.86 -9.20 -15.48
N ARG A 739 3.99 -9.38 -14.49
CA ARG A 739 2.52 -9.28 -14.64
C ARG A 739 1.99 -7.87 -14.41
N HIS A 740 2.80 -6.99 -13.81
CA HIS A 740 2.52 -5.57 -13.72
C HIS A 740 3.49 -4.81 -14.61
N GLN A 741 2.96 -3.96 -15.49
CA GLN A 741 3.75 -3.03 -16.27
C GLN A 741 3.83 -1.69 -15.52
N PRO A 742 5.03 -1.24 -15.09
CA PRO A 742 5.16 0.02 -14.36
C PRO A 742 4.81 1.21 -15.26
N LEU A 743 3.77 1.96 -14.88
CA LEU A 743 3.30 3.18 -15.55
C LEU A 743 2.69 4.09 -14.49
N ARG A 744 2.98 5.40 -14.57
CA ARG A 744 2.24 6.38 -13.78
C ARG A 744 0.76 6.35 -14.13
N LEU A 745 -0.07 6.40 -13.08
CA LEU A 745 -1.53 6.40 -13.20
C LEU A 745 -2.02 7.49 -14.16
N CYS A 746 -2.86 7.10 -15.11
CA CYS A 746 -3.59 8.04 -15.96
C CYS A 746 -5.01 8.24 -15.40
N VAL A 747 -5.33 9.47 -14.99
CA VAL A 747 -6.62 9.86 -14.43
C VAL A 747 -7.44 10.60 -15.50
N TYR A 748 -8.59 10.05 -15.88
CA TYR A 748 -9.52 10.66 -16.84
C TYR A 748 -10.79 11.09 -16.13
N ILE A 749 -11.10 12.39 -16.20
CA ILE A 749 -12.28 12.97 -15.55
C ILE A 749 -13.20 13.57 -16.60
N ALA A 750 -14.45 13.10 -16.62
CA ALA A 750 -15.53 13.67 -17.42
C ALA A 750 -16.25 14.78 -16.63
N ALA A 751 -15.64 15.96 -16.56
CA ALA A 751 -16.16 17.13 -15.86
C ALA A 751 -15.66 18.43 -16.52
N PRO A 752 -16.29 19.59 -16.28
CA PRO A 752 -15.79 20.87 -16.75
C PRO A 752 -14.37 21.16 -16.24
N LYS A 753 -13.47 21.62 -17.12
CA LYS A 753 -12.08 21.97 -16.79
C LYS A 753 -11.95 22.88 -15.57
N ALA A 754 -12.79 23.92 -15.50
CA ALA A 754 -12.81 24.85 -14.38
C ALA A 754 -13.10 24.18 -13.03
N ALA A 755 -13.94 23.14 -12.99
CA ALA A 755 -14.21 22.39 -11.76
C ALA A 755 -12.99 21.59 -11.33
N ILE A 756 -12.31 20.93 -12.28
CA ILE A 756 -11.06 20.18 -12.02
C ILE A 756 -9.97 21.13 -11.51
N GLU A 757 -9.77 22.27 -12.18
CA GLU A 757 -8.79 23.30 -11.80
C GLU A 757 -9.05 23.85 -10.39
N ASN A 758 -10.32 24.10 -10.03
CA ASN A 758 -10.67 24.58 -8.70
C ASN A 758 -10.27 23.59 -7.61
N VAL A 759 -10.44 22.28 -7.84
CA VAL A 759 -10.02 21.25 -6.89
C VAL A 759 -8.49 21.21 -6.77
N ILE A 760 -7.76 21.28 -7.89
CA ILE A 760 -6.29 21.38 -7.90
C ILE A 760 -5.82 22.60 -7.09
N ALA A 761 -6.44 23.76 -7.30
CA ALA A 761 -6.07 24.99 -6.61
C ALA A 761 -6.34 24.91 -5.09
N SER A 762 -7.44 24.25 -4.70
CA SER A 762 -7.89 24.18 -3.30
C SER A 762 -7.16 23.14 -2.46
N HIS A 763 -6.65 22.07 -3.08
CA HIS A 763 -6.07 20.93 -2.37
C HIS A 763 -4.60 20.72 -2.70
N GLU A 764 -3.72 21.04 -1.75
CA GLU A 764 -2.27 20.95 -1.93
C GLU A 764 -1.82 19.54 -2.34
N THR A 765 -2.32 18.49 -1.69
CA THR A 765 -1.98 17.10 -2.03
C THR A 765 -2.32 16.77 -3.49
N VAL A 766 -3.47 17.22 -3.99
CA VAL A 766 -3.90 17.01 -5.38
C VAL A 766 -2.96 17.76 -6.32
N ARG A 767 -2.66 19.03 -6.01
CA ARG A 767 -1.71 19.86 -6.78
C ARG A 767 -0.33 19.22 -6.86
N GLN A 768 0.21 18.79 -5.73
CA GLN A 768 1.51 18.12 -5.66
C GLN A 768 1.55 16.87 -6.55
N LEU A 769 0.51 16.04 -6.55
CA LEU A 769 0.48 14.84 -7.40
C LEU A 769 0.52 15.16 -8.90
N VAL A 770 -0.18 16.21 -9.32
CA VAL A 770 -0.32 16.58 -10.72
C VAL A 770 0.91 17.38 -11.20
N ASP A 771 1.30 18.42 -10.47
CA ASP A 771 2.35 19.36 -10.87
C ASP A 771 3.75 18.73 -10.80
N ASN A 772 3.97 17.81 -9.86
CA ASN A 772 5.24 17.10 -9.68
C ASN A 772 5.32 15.77 -10.46
N ASN A 773 4.45 15.58 -11.45
CA ASN A 773 4.42 14.44 -12.37
C ASN A 773 4.30 13.05 -11.70
N TRP A 774 3.59 12.94 -10.57
CA TRP A 774 3.31 11.65 -9.92
C TRP A 774 2.21 10.86 -10.64
N LEU A 775 1.34 11.55 -11.36
CA LEU A 775 0.30 10.98 -12.21
C LEU A 775 0.02 11.89 -13.41
N PHE A 776 -0.74 11.40 -14.39
CA PHE A 776 -1.23 12.20 -15.49
C PHE A 776 -2.73 12.46 -15.33
N LEU A 777 -3.13 13.73 -15.44
CA LEU A 777 -4.54 14.13 -15.34
C LEU A 777 -5.07 14.57 -16.72
N PHE A 778 -6.22 14.04 -17.10
CA PHE A 778 -6.88 14.30 -18.37
C PHE A 778 -8.33 14.72 -18.15
N CYS A 779 -8.75 15.78 -18.85
CA CYS A 779 -10.15 16.14 -19.01
C CYS A 779 -10.71 15.39 -20.23
N TRP A 780 -11.81 14.68 -20.03
CA TRP A 780 -12.51 13.95 -21.08
C TRP A 780 -13.83 14.65 -21.41
N ASN A 781 -13.77 15.56 -22.38
CA ASN A 781 -14.87 16.46 -22.72
C ASN A 781 -16.08 15.73 -23.33
N ASP A 782 -17.23 16.39 -23.35
CA ASP A 782 -18.49 15.86 -23.91
C ASP A 782 -18.43 15.62 -25.42
N ASP A 783 -17.58 16.36 -26.15
CA ASP A 783 -17.31 16.14 -27.57
C ASP A 783 -16.34 14.98 -27.84
N ASN A 784 -16.00 14.20 -26.79
CA ASN A 784 -15.00 13.13 -26.77
C ASN A 784 -13.56 13.57 -27.07
N SER A 785 -13.27 14.87 -27.09
CA SER A 785 -11.88 15.33 -27.04
C SER A 785 -11.26 15.02 -25.68
N ILE A 786 -9.95 14.77 -25.67
CA ILE A 786 -9.17 14.49 -24.47
C ILE A 786 -8.10 15.55 -24.41
N GLU A 787 -8.01 16.24 -23.27
CA GLU A 787 -6.98 17.23 -23.02
C GLU A 787 -6.21 16.85 -21.76
N ARG A 788 -4.89 16.91 -21.83
CA ARG A 788 -3.99 16.68 -20.70
C ARG A 788 -3.80 17.98 -19.92
N TYR A 789 -3.90 17.91 -18.60
CA TYR A 789 -3.51 19.02 -17.75
C TYR A 789 -1.99 19.15 -17.70
N ARG A 790 -1.52 20.39 -17.85
CA ARG A 790 -0.16 20.84 -17.54
C ARG A 790 -0.30 21.97 -16.52
N PRO A 791 0.73 22.24 -15.72
CA PRO A 791 0.74 23.44 -14.90
C PRO A 791 0.34 24.65 -15.77
N ASP A 792 -0.75 25.30 -15.38
CA ASP A 792 -1.35 26.48 -16.01
C ASP A 792 -2.07 26.34 -17.37
N TYR A 793 -2.11 25.16 -18.01
CA TYR A 793 -2.84 25.00 -19.29
C TYR A 793 -3.29 23.57 -19.64
N TRP A 794 -4.21 23.46 -20.60
CA TRP A 794 -4.68 22.19 -21.16
C TRP A 794 -4.09 21.95 -22.56
N GLU A 795 -3.53 20.76 -22.77
CA GLU A 795 -2.91 20.30 -24.02
C GLU A 795 -3.82 19.27 -24.69
N LEU A 796 -4.28 19.51 -25.93
CA LEU A 796 -5.09 18.54 -26.68
C LEU A 796 -4.24 17.33 -27.12
N VAL A 797 -4.74 16.10 -26.88
CA VAL A 797 -3.99 14.84 -27.08
C VAL A 797 -4.71 13.73 -27.87
#